data_AF-A0A3C0NJJ7-F1
#
_entry.id   AF-A0A3C0NJJ7-F1
#
_cell.length_a   1.000
_cell.length_b   1.000
_cell.length_c   1.000
_cell.angle_alpha   90.00
_cell.angle_beta   90.00
_cell.angle_gamma   90.00
#
_symmetry.space_group_name_H-M   'P 1'
#
loop_
_entity.id
_entity.type
_entity.pdbx_description
1 polymer ?
#
loop_
_entity_poly.entity_id
_entity_poly.type
_entity_poly.pdbx_seq_one_letter_code
_entity_poly.pdbx_strand_id
1 'polypeptide(L)'
;MMAGGSGTRLRPLTCDLPKPMVPILNRPIAEHIINLLKRHHITEVVATLHYLPDVMRDYFQDGSDFGVQMTYAVEEDQPLGTAGCVKNIAELLDETFLVISGDSITDFDLSAAIEFHKSRQSKATLILTRVPNPVEFGVVITDEQMRIRRFLEKPSTSEIFSDTVNTGTYILEPSVLEYLPVNEECDFSKDLFPLLLEKDEPMYGYIAEGYWCDVGHLDAYREAQYDGLYQKVKLDYAYEESKPGLWVGKNTFIDPTAKIEAPAIIGSNCRIGPRVNLEAGTVIGDNVTLGADADLKRPILWNGAIIGDEAHLSACVISRGTRVDRRAHVLEGAVIGSLSTVGEEALVSPGVRVWPSKRIESGATLNINLIWGQTAQRNLFGQRGVQGLANIDITPEFAVKLGAAYGSTLKPGTQITISRDQRSISRMVSRALIAGLMSVGIHVQNLEATSIPIARMVIPTLTVVGGIHVRVHPDRPDYILIEIFDSQGINISKGKEKKIEGAYFKEDFRRSQIHEIGNVGYPSQVMALYSTGFEKNLNIEAIRHTSSKVVIDYVYSVSGAVLPQLLAKFGCDAVVLNASLNQVSVSGSDREGLLTQLGHVVEALRANFGVQVSANGEQLILVDESGMPIRGEMLTALMVSVMLTAYPRGTVVVPVQASSAVEQIARRHDGKVIRTKANPTALMEGSQANPNVVLGGSGDMGFIFPQLHPGFDAMFCIAKLIEMLTVQERSLTQIRAELPRVCHKTYTVRCPWTVKGALMRHLVETHPNENLELVDGVKIVNPLSDSWVLILPDAGEPLVHIYGNSDDREWVDETLRKYRNYVQEFVEHEHGIEVPKLEAVI
;
A
#
# COMPACT_ATOMS: atom_id res chain seq x y z
N MET A 1 -28.91 21.84 18.91
CA MET A 1 -28.57 20.75 17.98
C MET A 1 -27.26 20.10 18.42
N MET A 2 -27.26 18.78 18.62
CA MET A 2 -26.05 18.04 19.01
C MET A 2 -25.25 17.62 17.77
N ALA A 3 -24.07 18.20 17.57
CA ALA A 3 -23.30 18.06 16.33
C ALA A 3 -21.81 17.68 16.57
N GLY A 4 -21.44 17.26 17.79
CA GLY A 4 -20.06 16.94 18.16
C GLY A 4 -19.53 15.56 17.73
N GLY A 5 -20.38 14.66 17.22
CA GLY A 5 -20.01 13.27 16.94
C GLY A 5 -18.98 13.10 15.81
N SER A 6 -17.95 12.27 16.04
CA SER A 6 -16.87 11.98 15.07
C SER A 6 -17.27 11.09 13.89
N GLY A 7 -18.49 10.54 13.88
CA GLY A 7 -19.07 9.84 12.72
C GLY A 7 -18.31 8.61 12.23
N THR A 8 -17.56 7.91 13.09
CA THR A 8 -16.62 6.83 12.69
C THR A 8 -17.24 5.70 11.87
N ARG A 9 -18.52 5.37 12.08
CA ARG A 9 -19.25 4.32 11.36
C ARG A 9 -19.54 4.66 9.89
N LEU A 10 -19.54 5.95 9.54
CA LEU A 10 -19.70 6.45 8.16
C LEU A 10 -18.38 6.60 7.41
N ARG A 11 -17.23 6.29 8.04
CA ARG A 11 -15.95 6.32 7.33
C ARG A 11 -15.99 5.36 6.13
N PRO A 12 -15.50 5.80 4.96
CA PRO A 12 -14.56 6.92 4.77
C PRO A 12 -15.19 8.31 4.53
N LEU A 13 -16.52 8.46 4.51
CA LEU A 13 -17.21 9.72 4.18
C LEU A 13 -16.96 10.84 5.22
N THR A 14 -16.71 10.46 6.47
CA THR A 14 -16.53 11.37 7.61
C THR A 14 -15.07 11.50 8.04
N CYS A 15 -14.12 11.21 7.14
CA CYS A 15 -12.69 11.39 7.43
C CYS A 15 -12.25 12.86 7.38
N ASP A 16 -12.84 13.63 6.46
CA ASP A 16 -12.58 15.06 6.22
C ASP A 16 -13.85 15.92 6.35
N LEU A 17 -14.92 15.35 6.91
CA LEU A 17 -16.24 15.98 7.03
C LEU A 17 -16.95 15.55 8.32
N PRO A 18 -17.51 16.48 9.13
CA PRO A 18 -18.29 16.09 10.30
C PRO A 18 -19.63 15.47 9.88
N LYS A 19 -20.16 14.55 10.71
CA LYS A 19 -21.36 13.76 10.41
C LYS A 19 -22.57 14.64 9.99
N PRO A 20 -22.90 15.75 10.67
CA PRO A 20 -24.02 16.62 10.27
C PRO A 20 -23.85 17.28 8.90
N MET A 21 -22.61 17.33 8.39
CA MET A 21 -22.30 17.94 7.10
C MET A 21 -22.31 16.95 5.93
N VAL A 22 -22.49 15.66 6.19
CA VAL A 22 -22.65 14.64 5.14
C VAL A 22 -23.90 14.99 4.31
N PRO A 23 -23.81 15.07 2.98
CA PRO A 23 -24.90 15.57 2.14
C PRO A 23 -25.98 14.52 1.87
N ILE A 24 -27.24 14.86 2.09
CA ILE A 24 -28.44 14.16 1.61
C ILE A 24 -29.09 15.03 0.54
N LEU A 25 -29.27 14.49 -0.67
CA LEU A 25 -29.78 15.21 -1.84
C LEU A 25 -29.03 16.53 -2.11
N ASN A 26 -27.71 16.47 -2.00
CA ASN A 26 -26.77 17.59 -2.15
C ASN A 26 -26.93 18.74 -1.13
N ARG A 27 -27.65 18.53 -0.02
CA ARG A 27 -27.68 19.43 1.14
C ARG A 27 -27.19 18.71 2.41
N PRO A 28 -26.41 19.36 3.28
CA PRO A 28 -26.03 18.79 4.58
C PRO A 28 -27.23 18.30 5.41
N ILE A 29 -27.06 17.21 6.18
CA ILE A 29 -28.08 16.75 7.15
C ILE A 29 -28.47 17.89 8.11
N ALA A 30 -27.50 18.65 8.60
CA ALA A 30 -27.74 19.81 9.47
C ALA A 30 -28.64 20.87 8.81
N GLU A 31 -28.55 21.06 7.50
CA GLU A 31 -29.39 22.02 6.79
C GLU A 31 -30.84 21.54 6.73
N HIS A 32 -31.06 20.25 6.49
CA HIS A 32 -32.40 19.64 6.56
C HIS A 32 -33.03 19.80 7.95
N ILE A 33 -32.23 19.63 9.01
CA ILE A 33 -32.67 19.85 10.39
C ILE A 33 -33.04 21.33 10.61
N ILE A 34 -32.21 22.28 10.18
CA ILE A 34 -32.50 23.71 10.31
C ILE A 34 -33.78 24.08 9.55
N ASN A 35 -33.99 23.56 8.35
CA ASN A 35 -35.22 23.77 7.58
C ASN A 35 -36.45 23.17 8.28
N LEU A 36 -36.32 22.01 8.93
CA LEU A 36 -37.37 21.45 9.79
C LEU A 36 -37.70 22.38 10.96
N LEU A 37 -36.69 22.83 11.71
CA LEU A 37 -36.87 23.73 12.86
C LEU A 37 -37.57 25.03 12.43
N LYS A 38 -37.12 25.63 11.33
CA LYS A 38 -37.70 26.85 10.75
C LYS A 38 -39.17 26.67 10.37
N ARG A 39 -39.55 25.53 9.77
CA ARG A 39 -40.96 25.21 9.44
C ARG A 39 -41.86 25.18 10.69
N HIS A 40 -41.30 24.88 11.86
CA HIS A 40 -41.99 24.87 13.15
C HIS A 40 -41.72 26.13 14.00
N HIS A 41 -41.25 27.21 13.39
CA HIS A 41 -40.99 28.51 14.02
C HIS A 41 -39.91 28.51 15.12
N ILE A 42 -39.01 27.51 15.10
CA ILE A 42 -37.83 27.47 15.98
C ILE A 42 -36.68 28.08 15.19
N THR A 43 -36.27 29.31 15.56
CA THR A 43 -35.28 30.08 14.80
C THR A 43 -33.99 30.38 15.55
N GLU A 44 -33.93 30.13 16.86
CA GLU A 44 -32.70 30.25 17.64
C GLU A 44 -32.09 28.86 17.83
N VAL A 45 -30.89 28.65 17.30
CA VAL A 45 -30.24 27.34 17.28
C VAL A 45 -28.84 27.44 17.88
N VAL A 46 -28.63 26.74 18.99
CA VAL A 46 -27.30 26.50 19.54
C VAL A 46 -26.79 25.14 19.05
N ALA A 47 -25.64 25.12 18.36
CA ALA A 47 -24.98 23.91 17.89
C ALA A 47 -23.78 23.58 18.79
N THR A 48 -23.79 22.38 19.39
CA THR A 48 -22.64 21.87 20.15
C THR A 48 -21.72 21.10 19.20
N LEU A 49 -20.45 21.50 19.13
CA LEU A 49 -19.47 21.04 18.15
C LEU A 49 -18.21 20.50 18.85
N HIS A 50 -17.56 19.54 18.22
CA HIS A 50 -16.27 19.00 18.69
C HIS A 50 -15.40 18.56 17.51
N TYR A 51 -15.90 17.63 16.68
CA TYR A 51 -15.17 17.16 15.50
C TYR A 51 -15.31 18.12 14.30
N LEU A 52 -14.20 18.68 13.79
CA LEU A 52 -14.14 19.59 12.63
C LEU A 52 -15.16 20.76 12.70
N PRO A 53 -15.17 21.55 13.80
CA PRO A 53 -16.19 22.57 14.05
C PRO A 53 -16.22 23.68 13.00
N ASP A 54 -15.06 24.00 12.41
CA ASP A 54 -14.92 25.08 11.43
C ASP A 54 -15.73 24.82 10.16
N VAL A 55 -15.89 23.56 9.74
CA VAL A 55 -16.69 23.21 8.55
C VAL A 55 -18.15 23.65 8.70
N MET A 56 -18.71 23.48 9.91
CA MET A 56 -20.08 23.91 10.20
C MET A 56 -20.19 25.43 10.34
N ARG A 57 -19.21 26.06 11.02
CA ARG A 57 -19.17 27.52 11.19
C ARG A 57 -19.05 28.25 9.86
N ASP A 58 -18.22 27.75 8.97
CA ASP A 58 -18.00 28.34 7.65
C ASP A 58 -19.24 28.21 6.76
N TYR A 59 -19.98 27.10 6.87
CA TYR A 59 -21.17 26.84 6.06
C TYR A 59 -22.39 27.65 6.54
N PHE A 60 -22.68 27.63 7.84
CA PHE A 60 -23.88 28.26 8.39
C PHE A 60 -23.67 29.71 8.84
N GLN A 61 -22.42 30.13 9.10
CA GLN A 61 -22.09 31.46 9.62
C GLN A 61 -22.99 31.85 10.80
N ASP A 62 -23.63 33.03 10.77
CA ASP A 62 -24.58 33.46 11.80
C ASP A 62 -26.01 32.89 11.61
N GLY A 63 -26.23 32.09 10.56
CA GLY A 63 -27.52 31.48 10.22
C GLY A 63 -28.46 32.34 9.38
N SER A 64 -28.10 33.61 9.12
CA SER A 64 -28.99 34.59 8.48
C SER A 64 -29.45 34.17 7.08
N ASP A 65 -28.55 33.58 6.28
CA ASP A 65 -28.85 33.03 4.95
C ASP A 65 -29.86 31.87 4.98
N PHE A 66 -29.99 31.19 6.12
CA PHE A 66 -30.92 30.09 6.34
C PHE A 66 -32.21 30.56 7.05
N GLY A 67 -32.27 31.81 7.50
CA GLY A 67 -33.41 32.39 8.21
C GLY A 67 -33.52 31.92 9.66
N VAL A 68 -32.38 31.62 10.30
CA VAL A 68 -32.25 31.27 11.72
C VAL A 68 -31.08 32.06 12.33
N GLN A 69 -30.96 32.06 13.64
CA GLN A 69 -29.81 32.58 14.38
C GLN A 69 -28.99 31.40 14.91
N MET A 70 -27.74 31.30 14.49
CA MET A 70 -26.83 30.23 14.88
C MET A 70 -25.85 30.70 15.96
N THR A 71 -25.76 29.95 17.05
CA THR A 71 -24.73 30.08 18.08
C THR A 71 -23.95 28.78 18.19
N TYR A 72 -22.63 28.84 18.38
CA TYR A 72 -21.77 27.65 18.40
C TYR A 72 -21.06 27.51 19.74
N ALA A 73 -21.23 26.36 20.38
CA ALA A 73 -20.46 25.95 21.55
C ALA A 73 -19.47 24.86 21.12
N VAL A 74 -18.17 25.12 21.25
CA VAL A 74 -17.11 24.17 20.87
C VAL A 74 -16.49 23.55 22.11
N GLU A 75 -16.40 22.22 22.10
CA GLU A 75 -15.71 21.43 23.11
C GLU A 75 -14.25 21.23 22.67
N GLU A 76 -13.30 21.97 23.26
CA GLU A 76 -11.90 21.98 22.80
C GLU A 76 -11.08 20.78 23.30
N ASP A 77 -11.27 20.36 24.56
CA ASP A 77 -10.41 19.35 25.21
C ASP A 77 -10.90 17.91 25.04
N GLN A 78 -12.15 17.65 25.42
CA GLN A 78 -12.76 16.31 25.41
C GLN A 78 -14.27 16.40 25.17
N PRO A 79 -14.87 15.41 24.49
CA PRO A 79 -16.32 15.39 24.29
C PRO A 79 -17.03 15.19 25.64
N LEU A 80 -18.02 16.03 25.95
CA LEU A 80 -18.74 15.99 27.23
C LEU A 80 -19.96 15.04 27.22
N GLY A 81 -20.05 14.16 26.23
CA GLY A 81 -21.21 13.29 26.05
C GLY A 81 -22.46 14.04 25.58
N THR A 82 -23.56 13.31 25.36
CA THR A 82 -24.78 13.89 24.76
C THR A 82 -25.49 14.89 25.67
N ALA A 83 -25.51 14.66 26.98
CA ALA A 83 -26.13 15.54 27.96
C ALA A 83 -25.16 16.60 28.52
N GLY A 84 -23.88 16.25 28.72
CA GLY A 84 -22.89 17.20 29.23
C GLY A 84 -22.64 18.38 28.28
N CYS A 85 -22.69 18.15 26.96
CA CYS A 85 -22.57 19.23 25.98
C CYS A 85 -23.69 20.27 26.09
N VAL A 86 -24.91 19.83 26.43
CA VAL A 86 -26.07 20.71 26.64
C VAL A 86 -25.99 21.40 28.00
N LYS A 87 -25.50 20.70 29.03
CA LYS A 87 -25.28 21.30 30.35
C LYS A 87 -24.28 22.46 30.31
N ASN A 88 -23.25 22.36 29.48
CA ASN A 88 -22.23 23.40 29.38
C ASN A 88 -22.74 24.71 28.77
N ILE A 89 -23.89 24.66 28.08
CA ILE A 89 -24.57 25.84 27.52
C ILE A 89 -25.84 26.23 28.30
N ALA A 90 -26.03 25.70 29.51
CA ALA A 90 -27.24 25.92 30.29
C ALA A 90 -27.56 27.41 30.54
N GLU A 91 -26.55 28.28 30.56
CA GLU A 91 -26.73 29.73 30.71
C GLU A 91 -27.43 30.38 29.50
N LEU A 92 -27.46 29.71 28.34
CA LEU A 92 -28.15 30.14 27.13
C LEU A 92 -29.56 29.53 26.99
N LEU A 93 -30.00 28.73 27.96
CA LEU A 93 -31.23 27.92 27.91
C LEU A 93 -32.15 28.26 29.10
N ASP A 94 -32.77 29.44 29.07
CA ASP A 94 -33.64 29.98 30.12
C ASP A 94 -35.14 29.66 29.93
N GLU A 95 -35.54 29.23 28.73
CA GLU A 95 -36.90 28.78 28.40
C GLU A 95 -36.96 27.29 28.05
N THR A 96 -38.17 26.72 27.90
CA THR A 96 -38.36 25.37 27.37
C THR A 96 -37.65 25.22 26.02
N PHE A 97 -36.75 24.25 25.88
CA PHE A 97 -35.90 24.11 24.70
C PHE A 97 -35.99 22.72 24.06
N LEU A 98 -35.67 22.67 22.77
CA LEU A 98 -35.60 21.43 21.98
C LEU A 98 -34.14 20.99 21.83
N VAL A 99 -33.86 19.74 22.18
CA VAL A 99 -32.63 19.05 21.84
C VAL A 99 -32.91 18.13 20.65
N ILE A 100 -32.10 18.23 19.60
CA ILE A 100 -32.21 17.39 18.40
C ILE A 100 -30.82 16.89 18.00
N SER A 101 -30.73 15.62 17.63
CA SER A 101 -29.50 15.00 17.13
C SER A 101 -29.18 15.48 15.72
N GLY A 102 -27.94 15.89 15.48
CA GLY A 102 -27.47 16.47 14.20
C GLY A 102 -27.28 15.46 13.06
N ASP A 103 -27.80 14.25 13.17
CA ASP A 103 -27.51 13.13 12.29
C ASP A 103 -28.74 12.33 11.84
N SER A 104 -29.93 12.90 12.05
CA SER A 104 -31.19 12.29 11.66
C SER A 104 -31.89 13.07 10.54
N ILE A 105 -32.61 12.35 9.69
CA ILE A 105 -33.53 12.91 8.68
C ILE A 105 -34.96 12.60 9.11
N THR A 106 -35.80 13.64 9.24
CA THR A 106 -37.19 13.50 9.68
C THR A 106 -38.07 14.65 9.20
N ASP A 107 -39.37 14.39 9.13
CA ASP A 107 -40.43 15.38 8.87
C ASP A 107 -41.52 15.39 9.95
N PHE A 108 -41.16 14.98 11.17
CA PHE A 108 -42.05 15.03 12.34
C PHE A 108 -42.62 16.43 12.60
N ASP A 109 -43.88 16.47 13.04
CA ASP A 109 -44.51 17.70 13.50
C ASP A 109 -44.02 18.09 14.89
N LEU A 110 -43.00 18.95 14.94
CA LEU A 110 -42.41 19.41 16.20
C LEU A 110 -43.34 20.34 16.97
N SER A 111 -44.24 21.06 16.30
CA SER A 111 -45.21 21.94 16.94
C SER A 111 -46.20 21.14 17.79
N ALA A 112 -46.71 20.03 17.24
CA ALA A 112 -47.58 19.11 17.97
C ALA A 112 -46.89 18.47 19.20
N ALA A 113 -45.60 18.12 19.08
CA ALA A 113 -44.82 17.60 20.19
C ALA A 113 -44.63 18.64 21.32
N ILE A 114 -44.40 19.91 20.96
CA ILE A 114 -44.27 21.04 21.91
C ILE A 114 -45.59 21.33 22.61
N GLU A 115 -46.71 21.32 21.89
CA GLU A 115 -48.04 21.45 22.49
C GLU A 115 -48.34 20.31 23.47
N PHE A 116 -47.99 19.08 23.10
CA PHE A 116 -48.11 17.92 23.97
C PHE A 116 -47.30 18.10 25.26
N HIS A 117 -46.03 18.50 25.16
CA HIS A 117 -45.16 18.76 26.29
C HIS A 117 -45.79 19.77 27.28
N LYS A 118 -46.28 20.91 26.75
CA LYS A 118 -46.94 21.95 27.54
C LYS A 118 -48.23 21.45 28.20
N SER A 119 -49.07 20.73 27.45
CA SER A 119 -50.35 20.21 27.95
C SER A 119 -50.19 19.21 29.11
N ARG A 120 -49.08 18.47 29.13
CA ARG A 120 -48.75 17.48 30.17
C ARG A 120 -47.98 18.06 31.35
N GLN A 121 -47.57 19.34 31.27
CA GLN A 121 -46.64 19.96 32.22
C GLN A 121 -45.40 19.09 32.45
N SER A 122 -44.88 18.52 31.36
CA SER A 122 -43.75 17.60 31.42
C SER A 122 -42.45 18.35 31.72
N LYS A 123 -41.53 17.71 32.46
CA LYS A 123 -40.16 18.19 32.63
C LYS A 123 -39.23 17.73 31.50
N ALA A 124 -39.51 16.54 30.97
CA ALA A 124 -38.80 15.99 29.82
C ALA A 124 -39.76 15.18 28.95
N THR A 125 -39.89 15.57 27.67
CA THR A 125 -40.65 14.81 26.68
C THR A 125 -39.71 14.22 25.64
N LEU A 126 -39.68 12.90 25.53
CA LEU A 126 -38.91 12.19 24.50
C LEU A 126 -39.79 12.03 23.26
N ILE A 127 -39.28 12.43 22.09
CA ILE A 127 -39.94 12.14 20.81
C ILE A 127 -39.56 10.72 20.41
N LEU A 128 -40.58 9.89 20.19
CA LEU A 128 -40.47 8.46 19.94
C LEU A 128 -41.01 8.11 18.56
N THR A 129 -40.56 6.99 18.00
CA THR A 129 -41.14 6.41 16.78
C THR A 129 -41.20 4.90 16.89
N ARG A 130 -41.98 4.25 16.01
CA ARG A 130 -42.06 2.78 15.96
C ARG A 130 -41.21 2.25 14.82
N VAL A 131 -40.31 1.33 15.13
CA VAL A 131 -39.44 0.67 14.14
C VAL A 131 -39.57 -0.86 14.22
N PRO A 132 -39.51 -1.57 13.09
CA PRO A 132 -39.58 -3.04 13.09
C PRO A 132 -38.45 -3.71 13.88
N ASN A 133 -37.26 -3.10 13.92
CA ASN A 133 -36.09 -3.64 14.64
C ASN A 133 -35.47 -2.57 15.56
N PRO A 134 -35.70 -2.63 16.88
CA PRO A 134 -35.27 -1.61 17.82
C PRO A 134 -33.87 -1.82 18.42
N VAL A 135 -33.14 -2.88 18.05
CA VAL A 135 -31.87 -3.29 18.70
C VAL A 135 -30.80 -2.18 18.75
N GLU A 136 -30.77 -1.33 17.72
CA GLU A 136 -29.74 -0.29 17.60
C GLU A 136 -30.05 0.98 18.40
N PHE A 137 -31.24 1.06 19.03
CA PHE A 137 -31.79 2.28 19.63
C PHE A 137 -32.21 2.07 21.10
N GLY A 138 -32.51 3.17 21.79
CA GLY A 138 -33.11 3.12 23.12
C GLY A 138 -34.60 2.76 23.06
N VAL A 139 -35.02 1.74 23.79
CA VAL A 139 -36.42 1.27 23.84
C VAL A 139 -37.16 1.89 25.01
N VAL A 140 -38.38 2.35 24.74
CA VAL A 140 -39.20 3.07 25.72
C VAL A 140 -40.53 2.35 25.93
N ILE A 141 -40.94 2.23 27.20
CA ILE A 141 -42.29 1.81 27.59
C ILE A 141 -42.99 3.01 28.24
N THR A 142 -44.18 3.30 27.74
CA THR A 142 -45.10 4.28 28.33
C THR A 142 -46.35 3.61 28.89
N ASP A 143 -47.03 4.29 29.81
CA ASP A 143 -48.41 3.93 30.21
C ASP A 143 -49.46 4.53 29.26
N GLU A 144 -50.74 4.35 29.59
CA GLU A 144 -51.89 4.85 28.80
C GLU A 144 -51.93 6.38 28.69
N GLN A 145 -51.30 7.11 29.62
CA GLN A 145 -51.20 8.56 29.58
C GLN A 145 -49.89 9.04 28.93
N MET A 146 -49.14 8.11 28.33
CA MET A 146 -47.85 8.33 27.70
C MET A 146 -46.73 8.71 28.68
N ARG A 147 -46.88 8.46 29.99
CA ARG A 147 -45.81 8.67 30.97
C ARG A 147 -44.79 7.55 30.83
N ILE A 148 -43.50 7.87 30.79
CA ILE A 148 -42.44 6.86 30.63
C ILE A 148 -42.30 6.08 31.93
N ARG A 149 -42.40 4.75 31.83
CA ARG A 149 -42.24 3.81 32.96
C ARG A 149 -40.90 3.13 32.95
N ARG A 150 -40.36 2.89 31.76
CA ARG A 150 -39.08 2.24 31.59
C ARG A 150 -38.39 2.77 30.35
N PHE A 151 -37.09 3.02 30.48
CA PHE A 151 -36.20 3.40 29.41
C PHE A 151 -35.02 2.43 29.44
N LEU A 152 -34.64 1.89 28.28
CA LEU A 152 -33.50 0.98 28.15
C LEU A 152 -32.71 1.33 26.90
N GLU A 153 -31.49 1.83 27.06
CA GLU A 153 -30.59 2.15 25.94
C GLU A 153 -30.00 0.87 25.34
N LYS A 154 -30.15 0.67 24.02
CA LYS A 154 -29.55 -0.41 23.22
C LYS A 154 -29.72 -1.81 23.86
N PRO A 155 -30.97 -2.32 23.93
CA PRO A 155 -31.24 -3.61 24.54
C PRO A 155 -30.57 -4.75 23.77
N SER A 156 -30.21 -5.81 24.48
CA SER A 156 -29.92 -7.10 23.81
C SER A 156 -31.18 -7.67 23.17
N THR A 157 -31.05 -8.60 22.22
CA THR A 157 -32.21 -9.21 21.53
C THR A 157 -33.22 -9.85 22.49
N SER A 158 -32.76 -10.36 23.64
CA SER A 158 -33.60 -10.92 24.71
C SER A 158 -34.33 -9.87 25.55
N GLU A 159 -33.93 -8.61 25.46
CA GLU A 159 -34.48 -7.49 26.21
C GLU A 159 -35.40 -6.61 25.35
N ILE A 160 -35.73 -7.04 24.13
CA ILE A 160 -36.70 -6.33 23.28
C ILE A 160 -38.11 -6.61 23.80
N PHE A 161 -38.74 -5.58 24.36
CA PHE A 161 -40.11 -5.65 24.90
C PHE A 161 -41.04 -4.57 24.34
N SER A 162 -40.57 -3.73 23.42
CA SER A 162 -41.33 -2.67 22.75
C SER A 162 -40.68 -2.36 21.39
N ASP A 163 -41.49 -1.95 20.42
CA ASP A 163 -41.07 -1.46 19.09
C ASP A 163 -40.89 0.06 19.06
N THR A 164 -41.16 0.73 20.18
CA THR A 164 -41.12 2.17 20.32
C THR A 164 -39.74 2.61 20.79
N VAL A 165 -39.06 3.38 19.95
CA VAL A 165 -37.66 3.77 20.13
C VAL A 165 -37.48 5.27 20.32
N ASN A 166 -36.42 5.63 21.04
CA ASN A 166 -35.92 6.98 21.20
C ASN A 166 -35.30 7.48 19.88
N THR A 167 -35.75 8.65 19.44
CA THR A 167 -35.29 9.28 18.19
C THR A 167 -34.05 10.17 18.38
N GLY A 168 -33.62 10.40 19.62
CA GLY A 168 -32.57 11.37 19.94
C GLY A 168 -33.05 12.83 19.94
N THR A 169 -34.37 13.05 19.94
CA THR A 169 -35.01 14.37 19.98
C THR A 169 -35.86 14.53 21.24
N TYR A 170 -35.66 15.62 21.98
CA TYR A 170 -36.21 15.85 23.31
C TYR A 170 -36.71 17.29 23.47
N ILE A 171 -37.80 17.48 24.21
CA ILE A 171 -38.26 18.79 24.68
C ILE A 171 -38.07 18.83 26.19
N LEU A 172 -37.28 19.79 26.68
CA LEU A 172 -36.79 19.81 28.05
C LEU A 172 -37.05 21.17 28.71
N GLU A 173 -37.35 21.13 30.01
CA GLU A 173 -37.40 22.30 30.87
C GLU A 173 -36.01 22.60 31.45
N PRO A 174 -35.54 23.86 31.53
CA PRO A 174 -34.21 24.21 32.08
C PRO A 174 -33.86 23.54 33.41
N SER A 175 -34.85 23.34 34.28
CA SER A 175 -34.68 22.67 35.57
C SER A 175 -34.09 21.25 35.47
N VAL A 176 -34.25 20.54 34.35
CA VAL A 176 -33.68 19.19 34.23
C VAL A 176 -32.15 19.21 34.14
N LEU A 177 -31.55 20.33 33.73
CA LEU A 177 -30.11 20.48 33.64
C LEU A 177 -29.45 20.61 35.03
N GLU A 178 -30.20 20.94 36.08
CA GLU A 178 -29.69 21.02 37.47
C GLU A 178 -29.24 19.64 38.00
N TYR A 179 -29.77 18.56 37.42
CA TYR A 179 -29.40 17.20 37.75
C TYR A 179 -28.05 16.76 37.16
N LEU A 180 -27.47 17.55 36.26
CA LEU A 180 -26.21 17.23 35.58
C LEU A 180 -25.03 18.01 36.18
N PRO A 181 -23.88 17.35 36.40
CA PRO A 181 -22.63 18.02 36.77
C PRO A 181 -22.10 18.92 35.65
N VAL A 182 -21.40 19.99 36.02
CA VAL A 182 -20.77 20.93 35.07
C VAL A 182 -19.41 20.39 34.64
N ASN A 183 -19.07 20.49 33.35
CA ASN A 183 -17.79 20.06 32.77
C ASN A 183 -17.44 18.56 32.93
N GLU A 184 -18.45 17.70 33.04
CA GLU A 184 -18.28 16.24 33.10
C GLU A 184 -18.95 15.55 31.91
N GLU A 185 -18.40 14.39 31.52
CA GLU A 185 -19.00 13.55 30.47
C GLU A 185 -20.30 12.92 30.98
N CYS A 186 -21.42 13.23 30.33
CA CYS A 186 -22.75 12.73 30.70
C CYS A 186 -23.61 12.46 29.46
N ASP A 187 -24.45 11.42 29.51
CA ASP A 187 -25.38 11.02 28.45
C ASP A 187 -26.85 11.14 28.88
N PHE A 188 -27.71 11.58 27.96
CA PHE A 188 -29.16 11.65 28.21
C PHE A 188 -29.75 10.28 28.57
N SER A 189 -29.47 9.28 27.74
CA SER A 189 -30.01 7.93 27.85
C SER A 189 -29.48 7.14 29.06
N LYS A 190 -28.23 7.38 29.47
CA LYS A 190 -27.57 6.58 30.52
C LYS A 190 -27.63 7.22 31.89
N ASP A 191 -27.61 8.56 31.94
CA ASP A 191 -27.45 9.29 33.19
C ASP A 191 -28.73 10.10 33.51
N LEU A 192 -29.13 11.04 32.64
CA LEU A 192 -30.23 11.95 32.95
C LEU A 192 -31.59 11.26 33.06
N PHE A 193 -32.01 10.51 32.02
CA PHE A 193 -33.36 9.93 32.02
C PHE A 193 -33.56 8.86 33.11
N PRO A 194 -32.59 7.96 33.40
CA PRO A 194 -32.69 7.07 34.55
C PRO A 194 -32.83 7.82 35.88
N LEU A 195 -32.09 8.92 36.06
CA LEU A 195 -32.18 9.74 37.27
C LEU A 195 -33.54 10.45 37.41
N LEU A 196 -34.08 11.01 36.31
CA LEU A 196 -35.41 11.61 36.32
C LEU A 196 -36.51 10.58 36.64
N LEU A 197 -36.38 9.35 36.14
CA LEU A 197 -37.28 8.25 36.48
C LEU A 197 -37.19 7.86 37.97
N GLU A 198 -35.97 7.80 38.53
CA GLU A 198 -35.76 7.51 39.95
C GLU A 198 -36.38 8.59 40.86
N LYS A 199 -36.33 9.86 40.42
CA LYS A 199 -36.90 11.01 41.13
C LYS A 199 -38.40 11.21 40.89
N ASP A 200 -39.03 10.35 40.08
CA ASP A 200 -40.44 10.45 39.64
C ASP A 200 -40.80 11.80 38.99
N GLU A 201 -39.83 12.42 38.32
CA GLU A 201 -40.06 13.67 37.57
C GLU A 201 -41.03 13.43 36.40
N PRO A 202 -41.88 14.41 36.02
CA PRO A 202 -42.83 14.29 34.92
C PRO A 202 -42.19 14.04 33.53
N MET A 203 -41.88 12.78 33.22
CA MET A 203 -41.28 12.36 31.95
C MET A 203 -42.28 11.62 31.05
N TYR A 204 -42.48 12.11 29.83
CA TYR A 204 -43.48 11.60 28.89
C TYR A 204 -42.88 11.25 27.52
N GLY A 205 -43.49 10.30 26.81
CA GLY A 205 -43.15 9.96 25.44
C GLY A 205 -44.17 10.51 24.46
N TYR A 206 -43.73 11.17 23.40
CA TYR A 206 -44.59 11.56 22.28
C TYR A 206 -44.26 10.70 21.07
N ILE A 207 -45.15 9.78 20.68
CA ILE A 207 -44.96 8.96 19.48
C ILE A 207 -45.31 9.82 18.28
N ALA A 208 -44.30 10.27 17.55
CA ALA A 208 -44.46 11.11 16.38
C ALA A 208 -44.87 10.28 15.16
N GLU A 209 -45.80 10.84 14.37
CA GLU A 209 -46.14 10.33 13.05
C GLU A 209 -45.25 11.02 11.99
N GLY A 210 -44.73 10.25 11.03
CA GLY A 210 -43.86 10.76 9.98
C GLY A 210 -42.67 9.85 9.71
N TYR A 211 -41.75 10.33 8.88
CA TYR A 211 -40.50 9.66 8.55
C TYR A 211 -39.43 9.96 9.59
N TRP A 212 -38.62 8.95 9.91
CA TRP A 212 -37.40 9.13 10.68
C TRP A 212 -36.34 8.11 10.28
N CYS A 213 -35.13 8.60 10.06
CA CYS A 213 -33.96 7.80 9.77
C CYS A 213 -32.74 8.34 10.53
N ASP A 214 -32.13 7.52 11.39
CA ASP A 214 -30.78 7.77 11.92
C ASP A 214 -29.75 7.43 10.84
N VAL A 215 -28.99 8.42 10.38
CA VAL A 215 -27.94 8.22 9.38
C VAL A 215 -26.67 7.70 10.07
N GLY A 216 -26.78 6.55 10.75
CA GLY A 216 -25.73 5.98 11.60
C GLY A 216 -24.64 5.21 10.87
N HIS A 217 -24.93 4.65 9.69
CA HIS A 217 -24.06 3.81 8.88
C HIS A 217 -24.31 3.99 7.38
N LEU A 218 -23.43 3.44 6.54
CA LEU A 218 -23.40 3.70 5.09
C LEU A 218 -24.67 3.24 4.34
N ASP A 219 -25.27 2.12 4.75
CA ASP A 219 -26.53 1.68 4.15
C ASP A 219 -27.69 2.61 4.52
N ALA A 220 -27.82 3.02 5.78
CA ALA A 220 -28.83 4.01 6.19
C ALA A 220 -28.65 5.34 5.46
N TYR A 221 -27.40 5.78 5.26
CA TYR A 221 -27.09 6.95 4.45
C TYR A 221 -27.60 6.82 3.01
N ARG A 222 -27.40 5.66 2.37
CA ARG A 222 -27.87 5.40 1.01
C ARG A 222 -29.40 5.29 0.94
N GLU A 223 -30.03 4.61 1.91
CA GLU A 223 -31.49 4.53 1.98
C GLU A 223 -32.13 5.91 2.22
N ALA A 224 -31.56 6.77 3.08
CA ALA A 224 -32.04 8.12 3.29
C ALA A 224 -32.02 8.97 2.01
N GLN A 225 -31.02 8.77 1.14
CA GLN A 225 -30.95 9.41 -0.19
C GLN A 225 -32.09 8.94 -1.08
N TYR A 226 -32.33 7.63 -1.13
CA TYR A 226 -33.41 7.06 -1.94
C TYR A 226 -34.77 7.47 -1.43
N ASP A 227 -35.03 7.34 -0.13
CA ASP A 227 -36.29 7.74 0.50
C ASP A 227 -36.59 9.23 0.28
N GLY A 228 -35.55 10.07 0.33
CA GLY A 228 -35.64 11.47 -0.06
C GLY A 228 -35.99 11.65 -1.54
N LEU A 229 -35.30 10.96 -2.46
CA LEU A 229 -35.61 11.02 -3.91
C LEU A 229 -37.04 10.55 -4.23
N TYR A 230 -37.50 9.50 -3.56
CA TYR A 230 -38.85 8.94 -3.70
C TYR A 230 -39.91 9.70 -2.88
N GLN A 231 -39.54 10.83 -2.27
CA GLN A 231 -40.45 11.70 -1.51
C GLN A 231 -41.19 11.00 -0.37
N LYS A 232 -40.57 9.99 0.26
CA LYS A 232 -41.12 9.36 1.49
C LYS A 232 -41.00 10.26 2.72
N VAL A 233 -40.15 11.29 2.62
CA VAL A 233 -39.90 12.32 3.64
C VAL A 233 -40.03 13.70 3.01
N LYS A 234 -40.64 14.65 3.73
CA LYS A 234 -40.79 16.04 3.27
C LYS A 234 -39.50 16.84 3.47
N LEU A 235 -38.66 16.89 2.45
CA LEU A 235 -37.40 17.65 2.41
C LEU A 235 -37.44 18.78 1.38
N ASP A 236 -36.58 19.78 1.61
CA ASP A 236 -36.30 20.84 0.65
C ASP A 236 -35.19 20.40 -0.32
N TYR A 237 -35.39 20.64 -1.62
CA TYR A 237 -34.44 20.25 -2.67
C TYR A 237 -33.53 21.42 -3.04
N ALA A 238 -32.26 21.15 -3.35
CA ALA A 238 -31.29 22.18 -3.74
C ALA A 238 -31.55 22.78 -5.14
N TYR A 239 -32.31 22.09 -5.99
CA TYR A 239 -32.47 22.46 -7.39
C TYR A 239 -33.94 22.48 -7.81
N GLU A 240 -34.20 23.13 -8.94
CA GLU A 240 -35.53 23.18 -9.53
C GLU A 240 -35.89 21.84 -10.19
N GLU A 241 -37.16 21.46 -10.08
CA GLU A 241 -37.69 20.28 -10.73
C GLU A 241 -37.89 20.57 -12.23
N SER A 242 -37.03 19.98 -13.07
CA SER A 242 -37.07 20.16 -14.53
C SER A 242 -38.19 19.32 -15.16
N LYS A 243 -38.44 18.12 -14.61
CA LYS A 243 -39.51 17.19 -14.98
C LYS A 243 -39.97 16.46 -13.72
N PRO A 244 -41.16 15.84 -13.68
CA PRO A 244 -41.62 15.08 -12.52
C PRO A 244 -40.57 14.07 -12.04
N GLY A 245 -40.09 14.24 -10.80
CA GLY A 245 -39.06 13.43 -10.16
C GLY A 245 -37.62 13.71 -10.62
N LEU A 246 -37.37 14.71 -11.46
CA LEU A 246 -36.03 15.07 -11.96
C LEU A 246 -35.66 16.50 -11.58
N TRP A 247 -34.70 16.63 -10.68
CA TRP A 247 -34.15 17.91 -10.23
C TRP A 247 -32.82 18.19 -10.91
N VAL A 248 -32.66 19.37 -11.52
CA VAL A 248 -31.46 19.72 -12.28
C VAL A 248 -30.96 21.11 -11.90
N GLY A 249 -29.68 21.18 -11.53
CA GLY A 249 -28.99 22.42 -11.18
C GLY A 249 -28.69 23.31 -12.39
N LYS A 250 -28.32 24.56 -12.10
CA LYS A 250 -28.04 25.56 -13.14
C LYS A 250 -26.75 25.24 -13.89
N ASN A 251 -26.67 25.68 -15.15
CA ASN A 251 -25.50 25.51 -16.02
C ASN A 251 -25.07 24.05 -16.26
N THR A 252 -25.99 23.10 -16.06
CA THR A 252 -25.73 21.68 -16.33
C THR A 252 -26.04 21.35 -17.79
N PHE A 253 -25.07 20.75 -18.46
CA PHE A 253 -25.21 20.28 -19.83
C PHE A 253 -25.48 18.78 -19.83
N ILE A 254 -26.57 18.38 -20.49
CA ILE A 254 -26.95 16.98 -20.67
C ILE A 254 -26.99 16.71 -22.18
N ASP A 255 -26.19 15.77 -22.65
CA ASP A 255 -26.20 15.38 -24.06
C ASP A 255 -27.59 14.83 -24.46
N PRO A 256 -28.13 15.16 -25.65
CA PRO A 256 -29.45 14.70 -26.10
C PRO A 256 -29.62 13.18 -26.18
N THR A 257 -28.51 12.43 -26.28
CA THR A 257 -28.53 10.97 -26.35
C THR A 257 -28.47 10.27 -24.99
N ALA A 258 -28.27 11.02 -23.90
CA ALA A 258 -28.28 10.48 -22.55
C ALA A 258 -29.70 10.02 -22.15
N LYS A 259 -29.78 8.88 -21.46
CA LYS A 259 -31.01 8.32 -20.92
C LYS A 259 -31.03 8.54 -19.42
N ILE A 260 -32.07 9.24 -18.94
CA ILE A 260 -32.22 9.57 -17.53
C ILE A 260 -33.58 9.07 -17.07
N GLU A 261 -33.57 8.13 -16.15
CA GLU A 261 -34.77 7.60 -15.50
C GLU A 261 -35.00 8.33 -14.18
N ALA A 262 -36.22 8.80 -13.97
CA ALA A 262 -36.63 9.48 -12.73
C ALA A 262 -37.15 8.45 -11.68
N PRO A 263 -37.00 8.72 -10.38
CA PRO A 263 -36.48 9.95 -9.80
C PRO A 263 -34.94 10.05 -9.84
N ALA A 264 -34.41 11.24 -10.09
CA ALA A 264 -32.97 11.51 -10.06
C ALA A 264 -32.68 12.98 -9.76
N ILE A 265 -31.49 13.25 -9.21
CA ILE A 265 -31.02 14.61 -8.93
C ILE A 265 -29.65 14.83 -9.59
N ILE A 266 -29.50 15.95 -10.29
CA ILE A 266 -28.27 16.35 -10.97
C ILE A 266 -27.90 17.76 -10.53
N GLY A 267 -26.72 17.91 -9.96
CA GLY A 267 -26.22 19.19 -9.47
C GLY A 267 -25.97 20.23 -10.55
N SER A 268 -25.47 21.38 -10.12
CA SER A 268 -25.12 22.52 -10.99
C SER A 268 -23.75 22.33 -11.65
N ASN A 269 -23.54 22.94 -12.81
CA ASN A 269 -22.31 22.90 -13.58
C ASN A 269 -21.84 21.48 -13.97
N CYS A 270 -22.77 20.53 -14.10
CA CYS A 270 -22.46 19.17 -14.47
C CYS A 270 -22.37 19.01 -15.99
N ARG A 271 -21.61 18.00 -16.43
CA ARG A 271 -21.50 17.60 -17.84
C ARG A 271 -21.81 16.12 -17.97
N ILE A 272 -22.95 15.82 -18.58
CA ILE A 272 -23.39 14.44 -18.84
C ILE A 272 -23.11 14.12 -20.31
N GLY A 273 -22.18 13.18 -20.55
CA GLY A 273 -21.73 12.77 -21.88
C GLY A 273 -22.78 12.01 -22.70
N PRO A 274 -22.47 11.72 -23.98
CA PRO A 274 -23.38 11.04 -24.88
C PRO A 274 -23.62 9.59 -24.45
N ARG A 275 -24.85 9.10 -24.67
CA ARG A 275 -25.31 7.72 -24.40
C ARG A 275 -25.12 7.24 -22.96
N VAL A 276 -24.90 8.16 -22.01
CA VAL A 276 -24.89 7.84 -20.58
C VAL A 276 -26.27 7.31 -20.17
N ASN A 277 -26.29 6.27 -19.35
CA ASN A 277 -27.49 5.69 -18.78
C ASN A 277 -27.55 5.97 -17.27
N LEU A 278 -28.54 6.74 -16.83
CA LEU A 278 -28.81 7.01 -15.41
C LEU A 278 -30.09 6.31 -15.00
N GLU A 279 -30.00 5.31 -14.12
CA GLU A 279 -31.17 4.66 -13.52
C GLU A 279 -31.82 5.51 -12.41
N ALA A 280 -33.10 5.27 -12.19
CA ALA A 280 -33.92 5.90 -11.16
C ALA A 280 -33.38 5.63 -9.75
N GLY A 281 -33.04 6.67 -9.00
CA GLY A 281 -32.37 6.60 -7.69
C GLY A 281 -30.97 7.21 -7.69
N THR A 282 -30.49 7.68 -8.85
CA THR A 282 -29.18 8.34 -9.01
C THR A 282 -29.14 9.73 -8.38
N VAL A 283 -28.11 9.99 -7.57
CA VAL A 283 -27.81 11.30 -6.97
C VAL A 283 -26.47 11.80 -7.50
N ILE A 284 -26.46 12.98 -8.14
CA ILE A 284 -25.23 13.60 -8.68
C ILE A 284 -25.06 14.99 -8.07
N GLY A 285 -23.92 15.20 -7.41
CA GLY A 285 -23.46 16.47 -6.86
C GLY A 285 -23.14 17.54 -7.91
N ASP A 286 -22.67 18.71 -7.46
CA ASP A 286 -22.26 19.80 -8.33
C ASP A 286 -20.89 19.54 -8.99
N ASN A 287 -20.66 20.13 -10.16
CA ASN A 287 -19.38 20.06 -10.90
C ASN A 287 -18.94 18.64 -11.27
N VAL A 288 -19.88 17.72 -11.46
CA VAL A 288 -19.60 16.33 -11.86
C VAL A 288 -19.50 16.20 -13.37
N THR A 289 -18.54 15.43 -13.86
CA THR A 289 -18.39 15.10 -15.28
C THR A 289 -18.56 13.60 -15.49
N LEU A 290 -19.43 13.21 -16.42
CA LEU A 290 -19.64 11.83 -16.85
C LEU A 290 -19.19 11.65 -18.30
N GLY A 291 -18.32 10.67 -18.53
CA GLY A 291 -17.83 10.25 -19.84
C GLY A 291 -18.90 9.55 -20.69
N ALA A 292 -18.58 9.33 -21.96
CA ALA A 292 -19.48 8.68 -22.90
C ALA A 292 -19.79 7.23 -22.49
N ASP A 293 -21.02 6.77 -22.75
CA ASP A 293 -21.44 5.37 -22.52
C ASP A 293 -21.30 4.87 -21.07
N ALA A 294 -21.17 5.76 -20.08
CA ALA A 294 -21.16 5.38 -18.66
C ALA A 294 -22.55 4.86 -18.22
N ASP A 295 -22.56 3.80 -17.41
CA ASP A 295 -23.76 3.13 -16.90
C ASP A 295 -23.86 3.26 -15.38
N LEU A 296 -24.81 4.07 -14.92
CA LEU A 296 -24.97 4.46 -13.53
C LEU A 296 -26.27 3.86 -12.99
N LYS A 297 -26.13 2.80 -12.19
CA LYS A 297 -27.21 2.09 -11.52
C LYS A 297 -27.39 2.60 -10.09
N ARG A 298 -28.04 3.76 -9.98
CA ARG A 298 -28.35 4.43 -8.70
C ARG A 298 -27.14 4.76 -7.81
N PRO A 299 -25.99 5.22 -8.33
CA PRO A 299 -24.90 5.67 -7.47
C PRO A 299 -25.21 7.02 -6.80
N ILE A 300 -24.47 7.33 -5.75
CA ILE A 300 -24.42 8.64 -5.12
C ILE A 300 -23.05 9.26 -5.40
N LEU A 301 -23.01 10.30 -6.23
CA LEU A 301 -21.79 11.01 -6.60
C LEU A 301 -21.73 12.35 -5.90
N TRP A 302 -20.65 12.61 -5.17
CA TRP A 302 -20.41 13.90 -4.52
C TRP A 302 -19.78 14.91 -5.48
N ASN A 303 -19.73 16.15 -5.02
CA ASN A 303 -19.25 17.29 -5.81
C ASN A 303 -17.86 17.06 -6.41
N GLY A 304 -17.68 17.43 -7.68
CA GLY A 304 -16.40 17.36 -8.38
C GLY A 304 -15.93 15.96 -8.76
N ALA A 305 -16.77 14.93 -8.63
CA ALA A 305 -16.43 13.60 -9.12
C ALA A 305 -16.28 13.58 -10.65
N ILE A 306 -15.32 12.81 -11.17
CA ILE A 306 -15.08 12.63 -12.61
C ILE A 306 -15.20 11.15 -12.92
N ILE A 307 -16.17 10.79 -13.75
CA ILE A 307 -16.43 9.42 -14.18
C ILE A 307 -16.05 9.30 -15.66
N GLY A 308 -15.13 8.39 -15.97
CA GLY A 308 -14.63 8.14 -17.32
C GLY A 308 -15.62 7.40 -18.21
N ASP A 309 -15.29 7.32 -19.49
CA ASP A 309 -16.11 6.66 -20.49
C ASP A 309 -16.29 5.15 -20.18
N GLU A 310 -17.48 4.62 -20.46
CA GLU A 310 -17.83 3.20 -20.28
C GLU A 310 -17.67 2.70 -18.83
N ALA A 311 -17.62 3.59 -17.84
CA ALA A 311 -17.54 3.20 -16.44
C ALA A 311 -18.89 2.64 -15.95
N HIS A 312 -18.83 1.66 -15.05
CA HIS A 312 -20.00 1.00 -14.48
C HIS A 312 -20.06 1.22 -12.96
N LEU A 313 -21.08 1.94 -12.51
CA LEU A 313 -21.30 2.25 -11.09
C LEU A 313 -22.63 1.66 -10.64
N SER A 314 -22.64 0.90 -9.54
CA SER A 314 -23.87 0.28 -9.01
C SER A 314 -24.00 0.50 -7.52
N ALA A 315 -25.06 1.21 -7.09
CA ALA A 315 -25.43 1.43 -5.69
C ALA A 315 -24.24 1.77 -4.76
N CYS A 316 -23.28 2.53 -5.28
CA CYS A 316 -22.02 2.87 -4.63
C CYS A 316 -21.95 4.38 -4.33
N VAL A 317 -21.01 4.78 -3.47
CA VAL A 317 -20.79 6.19 -3.13
C VAL A 317 -19.41 6.64 -3.59
N ILE A 318 -19.38 7.67 -4.43
CA ILE A 318 -18.14 8.29 -4.93
C ILE A 318 -17.99 9.67 -4.29
N SER A 319 -17.02 9.81 -3.40
CA SER A 319 -16.81 11.05 -2.63
C SER A 319 -16.19 12.18 -3.47
N ARG A 320 -16.10 13.36 -2.85
CA ARG A 320 -15.65 14.61 -3.48
C ARG A 320 -14.31 14.47 -4.19
N GLY A 321 -14.24 14.98 -5.42
CA GLY A 321 -13.00 15.09 -6.20
C GLY A 321 -12.38 13.74 -6.58
N THR A 322 -13.12 12.64 -6.48
CA THR A 322 -12.66 11.31 -6.88
C THR A 322 -12.75 11.16 -8.39
N ARG A 323 -11.71 10.54 -8.97
CA ARG A 323 -11.67 10.19 -10.40
C ARG A 323 -11.84 8.68 -10.56
N VAL A 324 -12.83 8.28 -11.34
CA VAL A 324 -13.03 6.90 -11.80
C VAL A 324 -12.69 6.88 -13.28
N ASP A 325 -11.65 6.16 -13.68
CA ASP A 325 -11.21 6.15 -15.09
C ASP A 325 -12.08 5.23 -15.97
N ARG A 326 -11.76 5.20 -17.27
CA ARG A 326 -12.55 4.47 -18.28
C ARG A 326 -12.72 2.99 -17.93
N ARG A 327 -13.88 2.42 -18.26
CA ARG A 327 -14.20 0.98 -18.08
C ARG A 327 -14.00 0.44 -16.65
N ALA A 328 -13.88 1.31 -15.65
CA ALA A 328 -13.76 0.87 -14.26
C ALA A 328 -15.13 0.47 -13.70
N HIS A 329 -15.12 -0.48 -12.77
CA HIS A 329 -16.32 -1.04 -12.14
C HIS A 329 -16.29 -0.77 -10.63
N VAL A 330 -17.30 -0.07 -10.11
CA VAL A 330 -17.49 0.11 -8.66
C VAL A 330 -18.84 -0.45 -8.27
N LEU A 331 -18.81 -1.57 -7.54
CA LEU A 331 -19.98 -2.40 -7.27
C LEU A 331 -20.74 -1.97 -5.99
N GLU A 332 -21.86 -2.66 -5.74
CA GLU A 332 -22.85 -2.33 -4.72
C GLU A 332 -22.26 -2.16 -3.31
N GLY A 333 -22.61 -1.05 -2.66
CA GLY A 333 -22.17 -0.73 -1.30
C GLY A 333 -20.69 -0.35 -1.17
N ALA A 334 -19.93 -0.33 -2.27
CA ALA A 334 -18.59 0.19 -2.24
C ALA A 334 -18.60 1.72 -2.02
N VAL A 335 -17.62 2.20 -1.27
CA VAL A 335 -17.45 3.63 -0.98
C VAL A 335 -16.04 4.06 -1.28
N ILE A 336 -15.91 5.02 -2.19
CA ILE A 336 -14.62 5.60 -2.58
C ILE A 336 -14.46 6.96 -1.91
N GLY A 337 -13.50 7.06 -0.98
CA GLY A 337 -13.18 8.26 -0.22
C GLY A 337 -12.63 9.40 -1.08
N SER A 338 -12.67 10.62 -0.55
CA SER A 338 -12.37 11.85 -1.28
C SER A 338 -10.98 11.86 -1.90
N LEU A 339 -10.82 12.55 -3.04
CA LEU A 339 -9.56 12.73 -3.74
C LEU A 339 -8.86 11.41 -4.17
N SER A 340 -9.61 10.32 -4.28
CA SER A 340 -9.06 9.03 -4.72
C SER A 340 -9.09 8.88 -6.24
N THR A 341 -8.27 7.98 -6.78
CA THR A 341 -8.27 7.62 -8.20
C THR A 341 -8.49 6.13 -8.35
N VAL A 342 -9.53 5.75 -9.10
CA VAL A 342 -9.78 4.37 -9.55
C VAL A 342 -9.25 4.25 -10.97
N GLY A 343 -8.21 3.44 -11.17
CA GLY A 343 -7.56 3.25 -12.47
C GLY A 343 -8.47 2.61 -13.52
N GLU A 344 -8.07 2.72 -14.78
CA GLU A 344 -8.77 2.14 -15.92
C GLU A 344 -8.95 0.62 -15.75
N GLU A 345 -10.14 0.11 -16.05
CA GLU A 345 -10.50 -1.32 -15.91
C GLU A 345 -10.34 -1.90 -14.48
N ALA A 346 -10.16 -1.05 -13.46
CA ALA A 346 -10.12 -1.53 -12.09
C ALA A 346 -11.51 -1.96 -11.62
N LEU A 347 -11.55 -3.01 -10.79
CA LEU A 347 -12.78 -3.55 -10.21
C LEU A 347 -12.74 -3.37 -8.68
N VAL A 348 -13.70 -2.61 -8.16
CA VAL A 348 -13.94 -2.48 -6.72
C VAL A 348 -15.14 -3.33 -6.33
N SER A 349 -14.88 -4.36 -5.52
CA SER A 349 -15.87 -5.36 -5.12
C SER A 349 -16.94 -4.79 -4.17
N PRO A 350 -18.08 -5.49 -3.99
CA PRO A 350 -19.18 -5.01 -3.15
C PRO A 350 -18.75 -4.76 -1.70
N GLY A 351 -19.27 -3.70 -1.09
CA GLY A 351 -19.01 -3.33 0.30
C GLY A 351 -17.59 -2.85 0.62
N VAL A 352 -16.70 -2.77 -0.37
CA VAL A 352 -15.31 -2.32 -0.19
C VAL A 352 -15.25 -0.82 0.08
N ARG A 353 -14.49 -0.44 1.09
CA ARG A 353 -14.30 0.94 1.52
C ARG A 353 -12.87 1.41 1.24
N VAL A 354 -12.74 2.51 0.52
CA VAL A 354 -11.46 3.12 0.16
C VAL A 354 -11.34 4.45 0.90
N TRP A 355 -10.32 4.61 1.72
CA TRP A 355 -10.11 5.87 2.46
C TRP A 355 -9.76 7.03 1.50
N PRO A 356 -9.75 8.29 1.97
CA PRO A 356 -9.36 9.41 1.13
C PRO A 356 -7.93 9.30 0.58
N SER A 357 -7.69 9.97 -0.55
CA SER A 357 -6.38 10.12 -1.20
C SER A 357 -5.69 8.80 -1.56
N LYS A 358 -6.46 7.83 -2.06
CA LYS A 358 -5.94 6.51 -2.48
C LYS A 358 -5.88 6.37 -3.99
N ARG A 359 -4.96 5.53 -4.47
CA ARG A 359 -4.83 5.15 -5.88
C ARG A 359 -5.07 3.65 -6.04
N ILE A 360 -6.04 3.28 -6.86
CA ILE A 360 -6.23 1.91 -7.31
C ILE A 360 -5.59 1.82 -8.70
N GLU A 361 -4.63 0.90 -8.89
CA GLU A 361 -3.94 0.74 -10.17
C GLU A 361 -4.89 0.25 -11.27
N SER A 362 -4.58 0.58 -12.52
CA SER A 362 -5.33 0.08 -13.66
C SER A 362 -5.34 -1.45 -13.70
N GLY A 363 -6.52 -2.03 -13.91
CA GLY A 363 -6.74 -3.48 -13.92
C GLY A 363 -6.64 -4.17 -12.56
N ALA A 364 -6.52 -3.42 -11.45
CA ALA A 364 -6.50 -4.02 -10.12
C ALA A 364 -7.91 -4.46 -9.69
N THR A 365 -7.99 -5.58 -8.95
CA THR A 365 -9.22 -6.03 -8.30
C THR A 365 -9.10 -5.78 -6.80
N LEU A 366 -9.90 -4.86 -6.28
CA LEU A 366 -9.92 -4.53 -4.87
C LEU A 366 -11.05 -5.29 -4.16
N ASN A 367 -10.66 -6.27 -3.35
CA ASN A 367 -11.57 -7.13 -2.57
C ASN A 367 -11.57 -6.81 -1.07
N ILE A 368 -10.71 -5.89 -0.63
CA ILE A 368 -10.52 -5.53 0.78
C ILE A 368 -10.55 -4.01 0.94
N ASN A 369 -10.93 -3.55 2.12
CA ASN A 369 -10.92 -2.12 2.45
C ASN A 369 -9.50 -1.55 2.34
N LEU A 370 -9.34 -0.44 1.64
CA LEU A 370 -8.07 0.26 1.47
C LEU A 370 -7.98 1.41 2.50
N ILE A 371 -7.58 1.06 3.72
CA ILE A 371 -7.44 1.98 4.86
C ILE A 371 -6.01 2.56 4.89
N TRP A 372 -5.03 1.66 4.90
CA TRP A 372 -3.60 1.95 4.91
C TRP A 372 -2.99 1.67 3.53
N GLY A 373 -1.87 2.32 3.20
CA GLY A 373 -1.26 2.24 1.86
C GLY A 373 -1.80 3.30 0.90
N GLN A 374 -0.99 3.72 -0.07
CA GLN A 374 -1.42 4.63 -1.13
C GLN A 374 -1.93 3.88 -2.37
N THR A 375 -1.53 2.62 -2.54
CA THR A 375 -1.71 1.88 -3.80
C THR A 375 -2.12 0.42 -3.56
N ALA A 376 -3.19 -0.04 -4.20
CA ALA A 376 -3.53 -1.47 -4.23
C ALA A 376 -2.85 -2.16 -5.43
N GLN A 377 -1.97 -3.13 -5.18
CA GLN A 377 -1.18 -3.84 -6.20
C GLN A 377 -1.88 -5.10 -6.73
N ARG A 378 -1.55 -5.47 -7.98
CA ARG A 378 -2.10 -6.65 -8.69
C ARG A 378 -1.52 -8.00 -8.25
N ASN A 379 -0.23 -8.07 -7.90
CA ASN A 379 0.49 -9.31 -7.56
C ASN A 379 1.18 -9.17 -6.19
N LEU A 380 1.47 -10.28 -5.52
CA LEU A 380 2.17 -10.30 -4.22
C LEU A 380 3.69 -10.39 -4.40
N PHE A 381 4.17 -11.19 -5.37
CA PHE A 381 5.60 -11.36 -5.65
C PHE A 381 6.08 -10.41 -6.76
N GLY A 382 7.17 -9.69 -6.47
CA GLY A 382 7.91 -8.90 -7.45
C GLY A 382 9.09 -9.66 -8.07
N GLN A 383 10.16 -8.92 -8.41
CA GLN A 383 11.37 -9.51 -9.01
C GLN A 383 12.25 -10.27 -7.99
N ARG A 384 12.40 -9.74 -6.76
CA ARG A 384 13.26 -10.34 -5.71
C ARG A 384 12.49 -11.15 -4.66
N GLY A 385 11.19 -10.92 -4.53
CA GLY A 385 10.35 -11.50 -3.48
C GLY A 385 9.12 -10.63 -3.24
N VAL A 386 8.53 -10.76 -2.06
CA VAL A 386 7.39 -9.93 -1.63
C VAL A 386 7.93 -8.64 -1.03
N GLN A 387 7.46 -7.49 -1.51
CA GLN A 387 7.92 -6.18 -1.03
C GLN A 387 6.78 -5.18 -0.86
N GLY A 388 6.97 -4.22 0.03
CA GLY A 388 6.01 -3.13 0.25
C GLY A 388 6.47 -2.18 1.35
N LEU A 389 5.79 -1.05 1.51
CA LEU A 389 6.07 -0.09 2.56
C LEU A 389 5.96 -0.73 3.95
N ALA A 390 6.98 -0.48 4.77
CA ALA A 390 7.07 -0.96 6.14
C ALA A 390 5.86 -0.52 6.97
N ASN A 391 5.18 -1.48 7.59
CA ASN A 391 4.02 -1.25 8.46
C ASN A 391 2.83 -0.54 7.79
N ILE A 392 2.80 -0.51 6.46
CA ILE A 392 1.72 0.06 5.65
C ILE A 392 1.20 -1.01 4.69
N ASP A 393 2.08 -1.50 3.81
CA ASP A 393 1.76 -2.60 2.89
C ASP A 393 2.13 -3.95 3.54
N ILE A 394 3.30 -4.00 4.19
CA ILE A 394 3.78 -5.18 4.93
C ILE A 394 3.49 -5.00 6.42
N THR A 395 2.27 -5.39 6.81
CA THR A 395 1.79 -5.37 8.20
C THR A 395 1.95 -6.74 8.89
N PRO A 396 1.79 -6.83 10.23
CA PRO A 396 1.73 -8.12 10.92
C PRO A 396 0.65 -9.05 10.36
N GLU A 397 -0.54 -8.53 10.06
CA GLU A 397 -1.67 -9.30 9.54
C GLU A 397 -1.34 -9.85 8.15
N PHE A 398 -0.76 -9.01 7.28
CA PHE A 398 -0.24 -9.43 5.98
C PHE A 398 0.77 -10.57 6.13
N ALA A 399 1.74 -10.41 7.04
CA ALA A 399 2.80 -11.39 7.28
C ALA A 399 2.26 -12.72 7.84
N VAL A 400 1.28 -12.70 8.75
CA VAL A 400 0.59 -13.92 9.23
C VAL A 400 -0.11 -14.63 8.07
N LYS A 401 -0.86 -13.90 7.23
CA LYS A 401 -1.56 -14.47 6.07
C LYS A 401 -0.57 -15.05 5.07
N LEU A 402 0.52 -14.36 4.77
CA LEU A 402 1.58 -14.84 3.88
C LEU A 402 2.23 -16.12 4.42
N GLY A 403 2.53 -16.16 5.72
CA GLY A 403 3.07 -17.35 6.38
C GLY A 403 2.11 -18.54 6.28
N ALA A 404 0.83 -18.33 6.56
CA ALA A 404 -0.20 -19.36 6.44
C ALA A 404 -0.40 -19.85 4.99
N ALA A 405 -0.38 -18.94 4.02
CA ALA A 405 -0.47 -19.26 2.59
C ALA A 405 0.72 -20.14 2.16
N TYR A 406 1.95 -19.70 2.46
CA TYR A 406 3.14 -20.46 2.12
C TYR A 406 3.14 -21.84 2.78
N GLY A 407 2.87 -21.92 4.08
CA GLY A 407 2.82 -23.20 4.80
C GLY A 407 1.73 -24.15 4.31
N SER A 408 0.60 -23.63 3.83
CA SER A 408 -0.47 -24.43 3.22
C SER A 408 -0.06 -25.06 1.89
N THR A 409 0.91 -24.46 1.18
CA THR A 409 1.47 -25.07 -0.04
C THR A 409 2.42 -26.25 0.22
N LEU A 410 2.88 -26.41 1.47
CA LEU A 410 3.82 -27.42 1.94
C LEU A 410 3.11 -28.57 2.68
N LYS A 411 3.80 -29.71 2.84
CA LYS A 411 3.29 -30.84 3.62
C LYS A 411 3.32 -30.51 5.14
N PRO A 412 2.31 -30.93 5.93
CA PRO A 412 2.34 -30.81 7.38
C PRO A 412 3.59 -31.47 7.99
N GLY A 413 4.10 -30.93 9.09
CA GLY A 413 5.30 -31.44 9.78
C GLY A 413 6.63 -31.15 9.07
N THR A 414 6.61 -30.45 7.94
CA THR A 414 7.86 -29.99 7.30
C THR A 414 8.50 -28.87 8.12
N GLN A 415 9.83 -28.75 7.99
CA GLN A 415 10.61 -27.72 8.65
C GLN A 415 11.08 -26.67 7.65
N ILE A 416 11.05 -25.40 8.03
CA ILE A 416 11.59 -24.29 7.24
C ILE A 416 12.46 -23.40 8.11
N THR A 417 13.45 -22.74 7.51
CA THR A 417 14.23 -21.72 8.23
C THR A 417 13.56 -20.35 8.15
N ILE A 418 13.69 -19.56 9.22
CA ILE A 418 13.36 -18.12 9.19
C ILE A 418 14.56 -17.35 9.70
N SER A 419 14.92 -16.29 8.99
CA SER A 419 16.00 -15.37 9.33
C SER A 419 15.58 -13.94 9.04
N ARG A 420 16.31 -12.97 9.60
CA ARG A 420 16.02 -11.56 9.37
C ARG A 420 17.27 -10.69 9.52
N ASP A 421 17.17 -9.44 9.09
CA ASP A 421 18.07 -8.38 9.52
C ASP A 421 17.83 -7.95 10.98
N GLN A 422 18.64 -7.02 11.50
CA GLN A 422 18.58 -6.59 12.90
C GLN A 422 17.42 -5.64 13.28
N ARG A 423 16.68 -5.12 12.31
CA ARG A 423 15.78 -3.98 12.52
C ARG A 423 14.47 -4.40 13.18
N SER A 424 13.88 -3.50 13.97
CA SER A 424 12.66 -3.76 14.72
C SER A 424 11.48 -4.17 13.83
N ILE A 425 11.35 -3.52 12.66
CA ILE A 425 10.30 -3.85 11.68
C ILE A 425 10.46 -5.28 11.15
N SER A 426 11.67 -5.70 10.78
CA SER A 426 11.94 -7.06 10.30
C SER A 426 11.68 -8.10 11.39
N ARG A 427 11.96 -7.76 12.66
CA ARG A 427 11.64 -8.60 13.83
C ARG A 427 10.13 -8.79 14.02
N MET A 428 9.34 -7.73 13.85
CA MET A 428 7.88 -7.80 13.92
C MET A 428 7.34 -8.72 12.81
N VAL A 429 7.74 -8.46 11.56
CA VAL A 429 7.32 -9.23 10.38
C VAL A 429 7.74 -10.71 10.49
N SER A 430 8.96 -11.00 10.92
CA SER A 430 9.42 -12.40 11.09
C SER A 430 8.60 -13.15 12.13
N ARG A 431 8.22 -12.52 13.25
CA ARG A 431 7.37 -13.14 14.28
C ARG A 431 5.96 -13.43 13.77
N ALA A 432 5.39 -12.52 13.00
CA ALA A 432 4.09 -12.71 12.35
C ALA A 432 4.11 -13.88 11.35
N LEU A 433 5.16 -13.96 10.52
CA LEU A 433 5.36 -15.10 9.60
C LEU A 433 5.44 -16.44 10.35
N ILE A 434 6.23 -16.49 11.44
CA ILE A 434 6.35 -17.68 12.29
C ILE A 434 4.98 -18.13 12.80
N ALA A 435 4.16 -17.20 13.32
CA ALA A 435 2.82 -17.51 13.80
C ALA A 435 1.92 -18.07 12.69
N GLY A 436 1.94 -17.47 11.50
CA GLY A 436 1.20 -17.95 10.32
C GLY A 436 1.58 -19.38 9.92
N LEU A 437 2.89 -19.67 9.88
CA LEU A 437 3.43 -20.98 9.52
C LEU A 437 3.10 -22.07 10.55
N MET A 438 3.23 -21.76 11.84
CA MET A 438 2.88 -22.70 12.91
C MET A 438 1.39 -23.05 12.89
N SER A 439 0.53 -22.07 12.56
CA SER A 439 -0.93 -22.27 12.53
C SER A 439 -1.41 -23.29 11.47
N VAL A 440 -0.56 -23.58 10.47
CA VAL A 440 -0.84 -24.51 9.36
C VAL A 440 0.02 -25.78 9.42
N GLY A 441 0.69 -25.99 10.57
CA GLY A 441 1.39 -27.23 10.92
C GLY A 441 2.82 -27.32 10.41
N ILE A 442 3.49 -26.18 10.22
CA ILE A 442 4.89 -26.11 9.78
C ILE A 442 5.80 -25.81 10.97
N HIS A 443 6.86 -26.60 11.13
CA HIS A 443 7.88 -26.31 12.14
C HIS A 443 8.89 -25.28 11.60
N VAL A 444 9.37 -24.39 12.46
CA VAL A 444 10.28 -23.31 12.09
C VAL A 444 11.62 -23.48 12.81
N GLN A 445 12.71 -23.35 12.06
CA GLN A 445 14.08 -23.19 12.56
C GLN A 445 14.46 -21.71 12.47
N ASN A 446 14.42 -20.99 13.58
CA ASN A 446 14.65 -19.55 13.64
C ASN A 446 16.16 -19.26 13.80
N LEU A 447 16.76 -18.69 12.75
CA LEU A 447 18.17 -18.25 12.70
C LEU A 447 18.38 -16.83 13.25
N GLU A 448 17.31 -16.20 13.71
CA GLU A 448 17.31 -14.85 14.30
C GLU A 448 17.92 -13.78 13.38
N ALA A 449 18.70 -12.85 13.96
CA ALA A 449 19.38 -11.79 13.24
C ALA A 449 20.63 -12.37 12.57
N THR A 450 20.65 -12.41 11.24
CA THR A 450 21.83 -12.88 10.50
C THR A 450 21.89 -12.25 9.12
N SER A 451 23.06 -12.28 8.49
CA SER A 451 23.21 -11.89 7.10
C SER A 451 22.60 -12.96 6.19
N ILE A 452 21.99 -12.54 5.09
CA ILE A 452 21.35 -13.46 4.13
C ILE A 452 22.32 -14.52 3.53
N PRO A 453 23.63 -14.26 3.29
CA PRO A 453 24.51 -15.32 2.77
C PRO A 453 24.66 -16.50 3.76
N ILE A 454 24.73 -16.21 5.06
CA ILE A 454 24.78 -17.23 6.12
C ILE A 454 23.47 -18.03 6.17
N ALA A 455 22.33 -17.33 6.08
CA ALA A 455 21.03 -17.98 6.06
C ALA A 455 20.89 -18.95 4.87
N ARG A 456 21.36 -18.56 3.68
CA ARG A 456 21.37 -19.43 2.49
C ARG A 456 22.31 -20.62 2.64
N MET A 457 23.53 -20.39 3.12
CA MET A 457 24.56 -21.43 3.26
C MET A 457 24.17 -22.54 4.22
N VAL A 458 23.44 -22.22 5.29
CA VAL A 458 23.06 -23.21 6.31
C VAL A 458 21.86 -24.07 5.88
N ILE A 459 20.99 -23.60 4.97
CA ILE A 459 19.79 -24.34 4.55
C ILE A 459 20.11 -25.78 4.09
N PRO A 460 21.06 -26.02 3.17
CA PRO A 460 21.40 -27.38 2.72
C PRO A 460 21.96 -28.30 3.83
N THR A 461 22.45 -27.72 4.93
CA THR A 461 23.01 -28.47 6.07
C THR A 461 21.96 -28.88 7.09
N LEU A 462 20.75 -28.30 7.01
CA LEU A 462 19.63 -28.57 7.91
C LEU A 462 18.58 -29.47 7.23
N THR A 463 17.79 -30.19 8.03
CA THR A 463 16.63 -30.98 7.57
C THR A 463 15.40 -30.09 7.31
N VAL A 464 15.54 -29.13 6.41
CA VAL A 464 14.50 -28.15 6.05
C VAL A 464 14.16 -28.19 4.55
N VAL A 465 12.94 -27.80 4.19
CA VAL A 465 12.48 -27.79 2.78
C VAL A 465 12.68 -26.44 2.08
N GLY A 466 13.15 -25.43 2.82
CA GLY A 466 13.38 -24.08 2.34
C GLY A 466 13.60 -23.08 3.48
N GLY A 467 13.55 -21.79 3.15
CA GLY A 467 13.76 -20.72 4.12
C GLY A 467 13.06 -19.43 3.77
N ILE A 468 12.99 -18.52 4.75
CA ILE A 468 12.52 -17.14 4.56
C ILE A 468 13.55 -16.19 5.16
N HIS A 469 13.87 -15.11 4.44
CA HIS A 469 14.63 -13.99 4.97
C HIS A 469 13.82 -12.71 4.92
N VAL A 470 13.75 -11.99 6.04
CA VAL A 470 13.07 -10.71 6.15
C VAL A 470 14.09 -9.59 6.36
N ARG A 471 14.13 -8.63 5.45
CA ARG A 471 15.02 -7.47 5.56
C ARG A 471 14.34 -6.18 5.10
N VAL A 472 14.89 -5.04 5.46
CA VAL A 472 14.60 -3.81 4.73
C VAL A 472 15.19 -3.89 3.33
N HIS A 473 14.48 -3.35 2.36
CA HIS A 473 14.87 -3.38 0.96
C HIS A 473 16.23 -2.66 0.76
N PRO A 474 17.22 -3.26 0.08
CA PRO A 474 18.56 -2.67 -0.07
C PRO A 474 18.57 -1.28 -0.71
N ASP A 475 17.67 -1.03 -1.66
CA ASP A 475 17.61 0.22 -2.43
C ASP A 475 16.48 1.17 -2.00
N ARG A 476 15.57 0.73 -1.12
CA ARG A 476 14.36 1.47 -0.72
C ARG A 476 14.23 1.45 0.80
N PRO A 477 14.69 2.48 1.52
CA PRO A 477 14.87 2.43 2.97
C PRO A 477 13.56 2.25 3.75
N ASP A 478 12.42 2.62 3.16
CA ASP A 478 11.09 2.53 3.79
C ASP A 478 10.34 1.24 3.43
N TYR A 479 10.95 0.35 2.66
CA TYR A 479 10.32 -0.89 2.18
C TYR A 479 10.85 -2.11 2.94
N ILE A 480 9.98 -3.09 3.17
CA ILE A 480 10.37 -4.44 3.62
C ILE A 480 10.41 -5.36 2.40
N LEU A 481 11.39 -6.26 2.40
CA LEU A 481 11.56 -7.33 1.44
C LEU A 481 11.55 -8.69 2.18
N ILE A 482 10.64 -9.56 1.77
CA ILE A 482 10.52 -10.94 2.24
C ILE A 482 10.92 -11.86 1.08
N GLU A 483 12.03 -12.58 1.25
CA GLU A 483 12.55 -13.51 0.27
C GLU A 483 12.31 -14.94 0.74
N ILE A 484 11.83 -15.79 -0.16
CA ILE A 484 11.56 -17.20 0.11
C ILE A 484 12.52 -18.05 -0.72
N PHE A 485 13.15 -19.01 -0.07
CA PHE A 485 14.17 -19.89 -0.64
C PHE A 485 13.68 -21.34 -0.70
N ASP A 486 14.23 -22.10 -1.63
CA ASP A 486 14.12 -23.56 -1.67
C ASP A 486 15.18 -24.24 -0.79
N SER A 487 15.22 -25.58 -0.84
CA SER A 487 16.14 -26.39 -0.04
C SER A 487 17.61 -26.29 -0.45
N GLN A 488 17.93 -25.60 -1.55
CA GLN A 488 19.31 -25.29 -1.94
C GLN A 488 19.74 -23.87 -1.52
N GLY A 489 18.82 -23.10 -0.91
CA GLY A 489 19.07 -21.70 -0.59
C GLY A 489 18.93 -20.77 -1.80
N ILE A 490 18.32 -21.22 -2.90
CA ILE A 490 18.01 -20.43 -4.09
C ILE A 490 16.60 -19.85 -3.95
N ASN A 491 16.33 -18.67 -4.51
CA ASN A 491 14.97 -18.10 -4.51
C ASN A 491 13.96 -19.04 -5.18
N ILE A 492 12.73 -19.12 -4.66
CA ILE A 492 11.71 -20.02 -5.21
C ILE A 492 11.35 -19.68 -6.67
N SER A 493 10.94 -20.70 -7.43
CA SER A 493 10.54 -20.51 -8.82
C SER A 493 9.18 -19.80 -8.96
N LYS A 494 8.95 -19.16 -10.11
CA LYS A 494 7.66 -18.50 -10.44
C LYS A 494 6.44 -19.41 -10.32
N GLY A 495 6.59 -20.71 -10.56
CA GLY A 495 5.52 -21.69 -10.35
C GLY A 495 5.13 -21.84 -8.87
N LYS A 496 6.11 -21.82 -7.96
CA LYS A 496 5.86 -21.84 -6.51
C LYS A 496 5.28 -20.52 -6.03
N GLU A 497 5.78 -19.38 -6.52
CA GLU A 497 5.22 -18.05 -6.20
C GLU A 497 3.71 -18.00 -6.52
N LYS A 498 3.30 -18.36 -7.75
CA LYS A 498 1.88 -18.38 -8.15
C LYS A 498 1.02 -19.29 -7.29
N LYS A 499 1.57 -20.42 -6.82
CA LYS A 499 0.85 -21.33 -5.91
C LYS A 499 0.61 -20.66 -4.55
N ILE A 500 1.59 -19.92 -4.03
CA ILE A 500 1.47 -19.18 -2.78
C ILE A 500 0.48 -18.02 -2.95
N GLU A 501 0.55 -17.26 -4.04
CA GLU A 501 -0.40 -16.19 -4.37
C GLU A 501 -1.83 -16.72 -4.46
N GLY A 502 -2.02 -17.84 -5.16
CA GLY A 502 -3.31 -18.49 -5.27
C GLY A 502 -3.89 -18.88 -3.91
N ALA A 503 -3.07 -19.43 -3.00
CA ALA A 503 -3.50 -19.74 -1.64
C ALA A 503 -3.78 -18.47 -0.81
N TYR A 504 -2.98 -17.42 -1.00
CA TYR A 504 -3.14 -16.14 -0.30
C TYR A 504 -4.44 -15.43 -0.68
N PHE A 505 -4.70 -15.22 -1.97
CA PHE A 505 -5.88 -14.49 -2.45
C PHE A 505 -7.19 -15.25 -2.31
N LYS A 506 -7.15 -16.59 -2.37
CA LYS A 506 -8.32 -17.43 -2.10
C LYS A 506 -8.61 -17.60 -0.60
N GLU A 507 -7.67 -17.17 0.25
CA GLU A 507 -7.67 -17.45 1.69
C GLU A 507 -7.84 -18.94 2.04
N ASP A 508 -7.34 -19.82 1.15
CA ASP A 508 -7.41 -21.28 1.30
C ASP A 508 -6.27 -21.77 2.21
N PHE A 509 -6.44 -21.51 3.50
CA PHE A 509 -5.45 -21.84 4.53
C PHE A 509 -5.80 -23.16 5.20
N ARG A 510 -4.88 -24.12 5.15
CA ARG A 510 -4.98 -25.32 5.98
C ARG A 510 -4.86 -24.91 7.45
N ARG A 511 -5.84 -25.27 8.30
CA ARG A 511 -5.73 -25.07 9.76
C ARG A 511 -5.39 -26.38 10.45
N SER A 512 -4.35 -26.34 11.28
CA SER A 512 -3.89 -27.49 12.05
C SER A 512 -4.70 -27.70 13.31
N GLN A 513 -4.90 -28.96 13.70
CA GLN A 513 -5.43 -29.29 15.02
C GLN A 513 -4.43 -28.90 16.12
N ILE A 514 -4.90 -28.78 17.37
CA ILE A 514 -4.07 -28.33 18.50
C ILE A 514 -2.75 -29.10 18.63
N HIS A 515 -2.78 -30.42 18.42
CA HIS A 515 -1.60 -31.29 18.53
C HIS A 515 -0.70 -31.29 17.29
N GLU A 516 -1.12 -30.66 16.20
CA GLU A 516 -0.40 -30.55 14.93
C GLU A 516 0.19 -29.15 14.72
N ILE A 517 0.00 -28.23 15.66
CA ILE A 517 0.58 -26.89 15.61
C ILE A 517 2.10 -27.00 15.53
N GLY A 518 2.70 -26.22 14.63
CA GLY A 518 4.14 -26.19 14.42
C GLY A 518 4.91 -25.76 15.67
N ASN A 519 6.21 -26.07 15.71
CA ASN A 519 7.12 -25.72 16.81
C ASN A 519 8.22 -24.79 16.30
N VAL A 520 8.83 -24.02 17.19
CA VAL A 520 9.99 -23.16 16.86
C VAL A 520 11.25 -23.69 17.53
N GLY A 521 12.25 -24.05 16.73
CA GLY A 521 13.60 -24.39 17.17
C GLY A 521 14.60 -23.27 16.85
N TYR A 522 15.74 -23.29 17.53
CA TYR A 522 16.85 -22.34 17.34
C TYR A 522 18.13 -23.12 17.07
N PRO A 523 18.57 -23.24 15.80
CA PRO A 523 19.80 -23.95 15.46
C PRO A 523 21.03 -23.31 16.12
N SER A 524 21.89 -24.15 16.70
CA SER A 524 23.19 -23.72 17.24
C SER A 524 24.28 -23.78 16.17
N GLN A 525 25.42 -23.14 16.42
CA GLN A 525 26.64 -23.23 15.59
C GLN A 525 26.52 -22.74 14.13
N VAL A 526 25.49 -21.97 13.78
CA VAL A 526 25.30 -21.35 12.45
C VAL A 526 26.56 -20.61 11.97
N MET A 527 27.16 -19.79 12.85
CA MET A 527 28.39 -19.05 12.55
C MET A 527 29.60 -19.97 12.35
N ALA A 528 29.68 -21.08 13.08
CA ALA A 528 30.78 -22.02 12.95
C ALA A 528 30.72 -22.74 11.60
N LEU A 529 29.53 -23.14 11.14
CA LEU A 529 29.34 -23.74 9.81
C LEU A 529 29.83 -22.81 8.69
N TYR A 530 29.45 -21.53 8.77
CA TYR A 530 29.90 -20.53 7.80
C TYR A 530 31.42 -20.34 7.83
N SER A 531 32.01 -20.26 9.04
CA SER A 531 33.48 -20.17 9.20
C SER A 531 34.22 -21.39 8.64
N THR A 532 33.69 -22.61 8.82
CA THR A 532 34.27 -23.83 8.23
C THR A 532 34.19 -23.82 6.70
N GLY A 533 33.12 -23.22 6.14
CA GLY A 533 33.02 -22.99 4.70
C GLY A 533 34.14 -22.12 4.15
N PHE A 534 34.56 -21.09 4.88
CA PHE A 534 35.71 -20.25 4.53
C PHE A 534 37.01 -21.07 4.57
N GLU A 535 37.24 -21.80 5.66
CA GLU A 535 38.45 -22.62 5.83
C GLU A 535 38.63 -23.68 4.75
N LYS A 536 37.52 -24.26 4.26
CA LYS A 536 37.54 -25.28 3.21
C LYS A 536 37.85 -24.73 1.82
N ASN A 537 37.47 -23.48 1.54
CA ASN A 537 37.44 -22.92 0.18
C ASN A 537 38.44 -21.76 -0.04
N LEU A 538 39.20 -21.38 1.00
CA LEU A 538 40.23 -20.35 0.95
C LEU A 538 41.59 -20.93 1.32
N ASN A 539 42.65 -20.43 0.68
CA ASN A 539 44.02 -20.64 1.15
C ASN A 539 44.31 -19.78 2.38
N ILE A 540 44.02 -20.32 3.57
CA ILE A 540 44.19 -19.61 4.85
C ILE A 540 45.66 -19.25 5.13
N GLU A 541 46.63 -20.03 4.66
CA GLU A 541 48.05 -19.70 4.85
C GLU A 541 48.43 -18.45 4.05
N ALA A 542 47.99 -18.34 2.80
CA ALA A 542 48.19 -17.13 2.00
C ALA A 542 47.57 -15.90 2.67
N ILE A 543 46.36 -16.05 3.23
CA ILE A 543 45.68 -14.97 3.95
C ILE A 543 46.44 -14.59 5.24
N ARG A 544 46.89 -15.56 6.05
CA ARG A 544 47.64 -15.29 7.30
C ARG A 544 48.96 -14.60 7.09
N HIS A 545 49.67 -14.93 6.01
CA HIS A 545 50.98 -14.37 5.69
C HIS A 545 50.89 -13.11 4.83
N THR A 546 49.68 -12.63 4.54
CA THR A 546 49.50 -11.39 3.78
C THR A 546 50.01 -10.19 4.59
N SER A 547 50.63 -9.23 3.90
CA SER A 547 50.87 -7.89 4.43
C SER A 547 49.77 -6.91 4.02
N SER A 548 48.69 -7.43 3.44
CA SER A 548 47.60 -6.61 2.91
C SER A 548 46.82 -5.93 4.03
N LYS A 549 46.80 -4.60 4.01
CA LYS A 549 45.93 -3.77 4.83
C LYS A 549 44.64 -3.48 4.07
N VAL A 550 43.50 -3.82 4.65
CA VAL A 550 42.18 -3.63 4.01
C VAL A 550 41.31 -2.73 4.87
N VAL A 551 40.60 -1.78 4.27
CA VAL A 551 39.62 -0.93 4.97
C VAL A 551 38.21 -1.37 4.59
N ILE A 552 37.34 -1.66 5.56
CA ILE A 552 35.99 -2.15 5.29
C ILE A 552 34.96 -1.23 5.95
N ASP A 553 34.06 -0.68 5.13
CA ASP A 553 32.88 0.06 5.56
C ASP A 553 31.64 -0.84 5.49
N TYR A 554 30.99 -1.05 6.64
CA TYR A 554 29.82 -1.93 6.78
C TYR A 554 28.47 -1.22 6.64
N VAL A 555 28.46 0.11 6.49
CA VAL A 555 27.24 0.93 6.32
C VAL A 555 26.20 0.61 7.40
N TYR A 556 26.64 0.40 8.64
CA TYR A 556 25.82 0.06 9.81
C TYR A 556 24.97 -1.23 9.68
N SER A 557 25.37 -2.17 8.82
CA SER A 557 24.65 -3.42 8.54
C SER A 557 25.09 -4.62 9.41
N VAL A 558 24.28 -5.70 9.43
CA VAL A 558 24.56 -6.96 10.18
C VAL A 558 25.96 -7.51 9.87
N SER A 559 26.45 -7.32 8.65
CA SER A 559 27.74 -7.86 8.20
C SER A 559 28.92 -7.36 9.06
N GLY A 560 28.81 -6.18 9.69
CA GLY A 560 29.79 -5.65 10.63
C GLY A 560 29.91 -6.42 11.96
N ALA A 561 28.92 -7.24 12.31
CA ALA A 561 29.00 -8.14 13.47
C ALA A 561 29.70 -9.47 13.13
N VAL A 562 29.77 -9.84 11.84
CA VAL A 562 30.21 -11.15 11.37
C VAL A 562 31.63 -11.10 10.79
N LEU A 563 31.82 -10.31 9.73
CA LEU A 563 33.04 -10.37 8.93
C LEU A 563 34.31 -10.00 9.72
N PRO A 564 34.31 -9.01 10.64
CA PRO A 564 35.50 -8.71 11.43
C PRO A 564 35.99 -9.91 12.25
N GLN A 565 35.08 -10.71 12.81
CA GLN A 565 35.44 -11.89 13.60
C GLN A 565 36.08 -12.97 12.72
N LEU A 566 35.56 -13.16 11.49
CA LEU A 566 36.10 -14.11 10.53
C LEU A 566 37.49 -13.68 10.04
N LEU A 567 37.66 -12.42 9.64
CA LEU A 567 38.94 -11.90 9.17
C LEU A 567 40.01 -11.92 10.27
N ALA A 568 39.64 -11.57 11.51
CA ALA A 568 40.54 -11.66 12.66
C ALA A 568 40.99 -13.11 12.93
N LYS A 569 40.08 -14.09 12.79
CA LYS A 569 40.40 -15.52 12.91
C LYS A 569 41.46 -15.98 11.89
N PHE A 570 41.48 -15.37 10.71
CA PHE A 570 42.42 -15.68 9.64
C PHE A 570 43.68 -14.79 9.65
N GLY A 571 43.84 -13.92 10.66
CA GLY A 571 45.02 -13.09 10.82
C GLY A 571 45.08 -11.86 9.90
N CYS A 572 43.97 -11.45 9.29
CA CYS A 572 43.93 -10.25 8.45
C CYS A 572 43.99 -8.97 9.28
N ASP A 573 44.81 -8.00 8.86
CA ASP A 573 44.82 -6.63 9.37
C ASP A 573 43.75 -5.78 8.64
N ALA A 574 42.52 -5.83 9.16
CA ALA A 574 41.37 -5.11 8.60
C ALA A 574 40.97 -3.91 9.49
N VAL A 575 40.92 -2.72 8.89
CA VAL A 575 40.42 -1.50 9.52
C VAL A 575 38.92 -1.39 9.29
N VAL A 576 38.16 -1.29 10.37
CA VAL A 576 36.69 -1.34 10.36
C VAL A 576 36.10 0.06 10.46
N LEU A 577 35.20 0.40 9.53
CA LEU A 577 34.40 1.63 9.53
C LEU A 577 32.91 1.28 9.65
N ASN A 578 32.16 2.11 10.38
CA ASN A 578 30.69 2.07 10.46
C ASN A 578 30.08 0.69 10.78
N ALA A 579 30.73 -0.09 11.67
CA ALA A 579 30.25 -1.43 12.06
C ALA A 579 29.16 -1.42 13.15
N SER A 580 28.86 -0.27 13.75
CA SER A 580 27.77 -0.16 14.73
C SER A 580 26.42 -0.41 14.06
N LEU A 581 25.53 -1.18 14.70
CA LEU A 581 24.23 -1.48 14.11
C LEU A 581 23.28 -0.29 14.28
N ASN A 582 22.70 0.21 13.18
CA ASN A 582 21.67 1.26 13.22
C ASN A 582 20.27 0.67 12.93
N GLN A 583 19.23 1.27 13.54
CA GLN A 583 17.83 0.93 13.30
C GLN A 583 17.28 1.56 12.02
N VAL A 584 17.85 2.70 11.60
CA VAL A 584 17.43 3.43 10.40
C VAL A 584 18.36 3.07 9.24
N SER A 585 17.79 2.87 8.04
CA SER A 585 18.59 2.72 6.82
C SER A 585 19.34 4.00 6.49
N VAL A 586 20.56 3.84 5.98
CA VAL A 586 21.29 4.94 5.35
C VAL A 586 20.66 5.24 3.99
N SER A 587 20.49 6.52 3.65
CA SER A 587 19.96 6.94 2.34
C SER A 587 20.99 6.71 1.23
N GLY A 588 20.55 6.75 -0.04
CA GLY A 588 21.46 6.57 -1.18
C GLY A 588 22.55 7.65 -1.25
N SER A 589 22.22 8.91 -0.94
CA SER A 589 23.17 10.02 -0.92
C SER A 589 24.21 9.88 0.20
N ASP A 590 23.76 9.47 1.39
CA ASP A 590 24.65 9.28 2.52
C ASP A 590 25.63 8.12 2.25
N ARG A 591 25.16 7.05 1.59
CA ARG A 591 26.01 5.91 1.20
C ARG A 591 27.13 6.32 0.24
N GLU A 592 26.86 7.23 -0.70
CA GLU A 592 27.89 7.77 -1.61
C GLU A 592 28.88 8.67 -0.85
N GLY A 593 28.39 9.43 0.14
CA GLY A 593 29.25 10.19 1.05
C GLY A 593 30.21 9.29 1.84
N LEU A 594 29.70 8.19 2.38
CA LEU A 594 30.52 7.17 3.07
C LEU A 594 31.53 6.51 2.12
N LEU A 595 31.16 6.25 0.86
CA LEU A 595 32.07 5.68 -0.14
C LEU A 595 33.25 6.64 -0.43
N THR A 596 32.95 7.94 -0.52
CA THR A 596 33.99 8.98 -0.70
C THR A 596 34.92 9.04 0.52
N GLN A 597 34.36 8.96 1.73
CA GLN A 597 35.14 8.90 2.96
C GLN A 597 36.02 7.66 3.02
N LEU A 598 35.51 6.49 2.60
CA LEU A 598 36.29 5.26 2.49
C LEU A 598 37.50 5.45 1.57
N GLY A 599 37.31 6.12 0.42
CA GLY A 599 38.40 6.53 -0.48
C GLY A 599 39.53 7.27 0.23
N HIS A 600 39.19 8.35 0.93
CA HIS A 600 40.18 9.14 1.68
C HIS A 600 40.89 8.34 2.78
N VAL A 601 40.18 7.42 3.46
CA VAL A 601 40.77 6.59 4.51
C VAL A 601 41.75 5.56 3.92
N VAL A 602 41.41 4.96 2.78
CA VAL A 602 42.29 4.03 2.06
C VAL A 602 43.61 4.71 1.68
N GLU A 603 43.54 5.91 1.11
CA GLU A 603 44.72 6.71 0.77
C GLU A 603 45.54 7.08 2.02
N ALA A 604 44.88 7.59 3.06
CA ALA A 604 45.53 8.06 4.28
C ALA A 604 46.27 6.94 5.01
N LEU A 605 45.70 5.72 5.03
CA LEU A 605 46.29 4.56 5.68
C LEU A 605 47.25 3.77 4.78
N ARG A 606 47.36 4.16 3.50
CA ARG A 606 48.07 3.41 2.45
C ARG A 606 47.63 1.94 2.42
N ALA A 607 46.33 1.73 2.49
CA ALA A 607 45.74 0.40 2.43
C ALA A 607 45.82 -0.16 1.00
N ASN A 608 45.87 -1.48 0.88
CA ASN A 608 45.90 -2.16 -0.41
C ASN A 608 44.57 -2.03 -1.16
N PHE A 609 43.46 -1.98 -0.44
CA PHE A 609 42.17 -1.61 -1.01
C PHE A 609 41.15 -1.32 0.10
N GLY A 610 40.07 -0.64 -0.29
CA GLY A 610 38.87 -0.48 0.52
C GLY A 610 37.70 -1.29 -0.02
N VAL A 611 36.74 -1.58 0.85
CA VAL A 611 35.47 -2.22 0.47
C VAL A 611 34.31 -1.58 1.21
N GLN A 612 33.27 -1.18 0.49
CA GLN A 612 31.98 -0.84 1.08
C GLN A 612 31.02 -2.02 0.88
N VAL A 613 30.50 -2.59 1.96
CA VAL A 613 29.58 -3.74 1.95
C VAL A 613 28.15 -3.26 2.10
N SER A 614 27.25 -3.76 1.26
CA SER A 614 25.82 -3.40 1.28
C SER A 614 24.90 -4.61 1.12
N ALA A 615 23.58 -4.37 1.08
CA ALA A 615 22.55 -5.40 0.91
C ALA A 615 22.67 -6.59 1.89
N ASN A 616 22.94 -6.32 3.18
CA ASN A 616 23.16 -7.35 4.22
C ASN A 616 24.26 -8.38 3.87
N GLY A 617 25.30 -7.95 3.16
CA GLY A 617 26.46 -8.79 2.84
C GLY A 617 26.38 -9.51 1.50
N GLU A 618 25.43 -9.17 0.62
CA GLU A 618 25.37 -9.72 -0.74
C GLU A 618 26.17 -8.90 -1.76
N GLN A 619 26.34 -7.60 -1.52
CA GLN A 619 26.91 -6.66 -2.48
C GLN A 619 28.11 -5.92 -1.91
N LEU A 620 29.04 -5.54 -2.79
CA LEU A 620 30.20 -4.73 -2.43
C LEU A 620 30.56 -3.74 -3.53
N ILE A 621 31.22 -2.66 -3.13
CA ILE A 621 31.97 -1.75 -4.01
C ILE A 621 33.42 -1.78 -3.53
N LEU A 622 34.36 -1.94 -4.46
CA LEU A 622 35.79 -1.88 -4.15
C LEU A 622 36.29 -0.44 -4.28
N VAL A 623 37.35 -0.13 -3.57
CA VAL A 623 38.11 1.12 -3.68
C VAL A 623 39.57 0.74 -3.87
N ASP A 624 40.20 1.18 -4.95
CA ASP A 624 41.61 0.88 -5.21
C ASP A 624 42.56 1.67 -4.31
N GLU A 625 43.86 1.41 -4.43
CA GLU A 625 44.92 2.05 -3.64
C GLU A 625 44.97 3.58 -3.82
N SER A 626 44.38 4.09 -4.91
CA SER A 626 44.27 5.51 -5.24
C SER A 626 42.95 6.15 -4.78
N GLY A 627 42.20 5.47 -3.93
CA GLY A 627 40.91 5.95 -3.43
C GLY A 627 39.79 5.94 -4.48
N MET A 628 39.99 5.36 -5.67
CA MET A 628 38.97 5.33 -6.72
C MET A 628 38.00 4.16 -6.54
N PRO A 629 36.68 4.40 -6.57
CA PRO A 629 35.69 3.32 -6.49
C PRO A 629 35.61 2.51 -7.78
N ILE A 630 35.61 1.18 -7.65
CA ILE A 630 35.38 0.19 -8.71
C ILE A 630 34.01 -0.46 -8.48
N ARG A 631 33.06 -0.21 -9.39
CA ARG A 631 31.66 -0.61 -9.32
C ARG A 631 31.09 -0.98 -10.70
N GLY A 632 29.89 -1.57 -10.73
CA GLY A 632 29.17 -1.95 -11.95
C GLY A 632 29.98 -2.88 -12.85
N GLU A 633 29.94 -2.65 -14.17
CA GLU A 633 30.63 -3.49 -15.16
C GLU A 633 32.16 -3.55 -14.97
N MET A 634 32.78 -2.48 -14.44
CA MET A 634 34.21 -2.48 -14.14
C MET A 634 34.55 -3.47 -13.01
N LEU A 635 33.69 -3.53 -11.99
CA LEU A 635 33.81 -4.51 -10.92
C LEU A 635 33.55 -5.94 -11.42
N THR A 636 32.56 -6.12 -12.30
CA THR A 636 32.31 -7.41 -12.98
C THR A 636 33.57 -7.89 -13.71
N ALA A 637 34.14 -7.04 -14.57
CA ALA A 637 35.33 -7.36 -15.35
C ALA A 637 36.55 -7.65 -14.45
N LEU A 638 36.76 -6.85 -13.41
CA LEU A 638 37.84 -7.07 -12.44
C LEU A 638 37.73 -8.43 -11.77
N MET A 639 36.56 -8.77 -11.22
CA MET A 639 36.37 -10.05 -10.54
C MET A 639 36.51 -11.25 -11.48
N VAL A 640 35.99 -11.16 -12.70
CA VAL A 640 36.16 -12.21 -13.73
C VAL A 640 37.64 -12.38 -14.07
N SER A 641 38.40 -11.29 -14.23
CA SER A 641 39.84 -11.34 -14.51
C SER A 641 40.62 -11.99 -13.36
N VAL A 642 40.34 -11.60 -12.13
CA VAL A 642 40.99 -12.17 -10.93
C VAL A 642 40.74 -13.67 -10.84
N MET A 643 39.48 -14.09 -11.02
CA MET A 643 39.09 -15.49 -10.86
C MET A 643 39.60 -16.38 -12.00
N LEU A 644 39.57 -15.92 -13.25
CA LEU A 644 40.08 -16.70 -14.38
C LEU A 644 41.62 -16.73 -14.45
N THR A 645 42.29 -15.75 -13.84
CA THR A 645 43.75 -15.83 -13.62
C THR A 645 44.10 -16.96 -12.65
N ALA A 646 43.34 -17.11 -11.57
CA ALA A 646 43.55 -18.18 -10.59
C ALA A 646 43.05 -19.55 -11.07
N TYR A 647 41.96 -19.58 -11.85
CA TYR A 647 41.33 -20.79 -12.37
C TYR A 647 41.16 -20.73 -13.90
N PRO A 648 42.25 -20.87 -14.68
CA PRO A 648 42.17 -20.90 -16.13
C PRO A 648 41.27 -22.03 -16.62
N ARG A 649 40.58 -21.83 -17.75
CA ARG A 649 39.54 -22.74 -18.28
C ARG A 649 38.29 -22.89 -17.39
N GLY A 650 38.16 -22.07 -16.35
CA GLY A 650 36.95 -21.96 -15.55
C GLY A 650 35.78 -21.38 -16.35
N THR A 651 34.56 -21.60 -15.85
CA THR A 651 33.34 -21.01 -16.40
C THR A 651 32.88 -19.85 -15.51
N VAL A 652 32.48 -18.74 -16.10
CA VAL A 652 31.81 -17.63 -15.40
C VAL A 652 30.36 -17.51 -15.83
N VAL A 653 29.48 -17.19 -14.89
CA VAL A 653 28.04 -17.02 -15.14
C VAL A 653 27.66 -15.57 -14.89
N VAL A 654 27.10 -14.91 -15.89
CA VAL A 654 26.76 -13.48 -15.84
C VAL A 654 25.35 -13.24 -16.39
N PRO A 655 24.65 -12.17 -15.99
CA PRO A 655 23.34 -11.87 -16.56
C PRO A 655 23.45 -11.36 -18.01
N VAL A 656 22.36 -11.45 -18.79
CA VAL A 656 22.34 -11.13 -20.23
C VAL A 656 22.81 -9.71 -20.54
N GLN A 657 22.64 -8.75 -19.63
CA GLN A 657 23.04 -7.36 -19.79
C GLN A 657 24.51 -7.07 -19.48
N ALA A 658 25.28 -8.04 -18.95
CA ALA A 658 26.69 -7.81 -18.58
C ALA A 658 27.56 -7.46 -19.80
N SER A 659 28.57 -6.62 -19.61
CA SER A 659 29.45 -6.12 -20.68
C SER A 659 30.20 -7.23 -21.41
N SER A 660 30.52 -7.02 -22.70
CA SER A 660 31.35 -7.97 -23.47
C SER A 660 32.81 -8.08 -22.99
N ALA A 661 33.22 -7.22 -22.04
CA ALA A 661 34.52 -7.33 -21.38
C ALA A 661 34.73 -8.73 -20.76
N VAL A 662 33.66 -9.39 -20.30
CA VAL A 662 33.74 -10.73 -19.70
C VAL A 662 34.12 -11.79 -20.74
N GLU A 663 33.60 -11.75 -21.97
CA GLU A 663 34.01 -12.64 -23.05
C GLU A 663 35.44 -12.37 -23.52
N GLN A 664 35.87 -11.11 -23.54
CA GLN A 664 37.26 -10.76 -23.88
C GLN A 664 38.25 -11.29 -22.83
N ILE A 665 37.93 -11.17 -21.55
CA ILE A 665 38.74 -11.74 -20.46
C ILE A 665 38.71 -13.26 -20.51
N ALA A 666 37.54 -13.87 -20.69
CA ALA A 666 37.40 -15.32 -20.75
C ALA A 666 38.26 -15.95 -21.85
N ARG A 667 38.28 -15.35 -23.06
CA ARG A 667 39.14 -15.79 -24.16
C ARG A 667 40.63 -15.76 -23.82
N ARG A 668 41.11 -14.79 -23.02
CA ARG A 668 42.53 -14.71 -22.61
C ARG A 668 42.96 -15.87 -21.69
N HIS A 669 42.01 -16.52 -21.03
CA HIS A 669 42.26 -17.60 -20.06
C HIS A 669 41.66 -18.95 -20.48
N ASP A 670 41.30 -19.12 -21.76
CA ASP A 670 40.59 -20.29 -22.28
C ASP A 670 39.31 -20.64 -21.51
N GLY A 671 38.70 -19.64 -20.86
CA GLY A 671 37.50 -19.74 -20.05
C GLY A 671 36.21 -19.75 -20.88
N LYS A 672 35.09 -20.04 -20.21
CA LYS A 672 33.75 -20.02 -20.81
C LYS A 672 32.85 -19.02 -20.11
N VAL A 673 31.93 -18.40 -20.85
CA VAL A 673 30.90 -17.51 -20.31
C VAL A 673 29.54 -18.14 -20.54
N ILE A 674 28.69 -18.16 -19.50
CA ILE A 674 27.29 -18.54 -19.59
C ILE A 674 26.45 -17.30 -19.24
N ARG A 675 25.54 -16.91 -20.14
CA ARG A 675 24.61 -15.81 -19.91
C ARG A 675 23.27 -16.33 -19.37
N THR A 676 22.74 -15.69 -18.33
CA THR A 676 21.44 -16.00 -17.73
C THR A 676 20.45 -14.86 -17.92
N LYS A 677 19.20 -15.07 -17.54
CA LYS A 677 18.21 -13.99 -17.41
C LYS A 677 18.67 -12.91 -16.44
N ALA A 678 18.12 -11.70 -16.57
CA ALA A 678 18.48 -10.52 -15.79
C ALA A 678 17.97 -10.52 -14.33
N ASN A 679 17.44 -11.66 -13.84
CA ASN A 679 16.93 -11.78 -12.47
C ASN A 679 17.89 -12.60 -11.59
N PRO A 680 17.95 -12.28 -10.28
CA PRO A 680 18.78 -12.99 -9.30
C PRO A 680 18.65 -14.51 -9.32
N THR A 681 17.43 -15.03 -9.39
CA THR A 681 17.15 -16.48 -9.32
C THR A 681 17.81 -17.24 -10.46
N ALA A 682 17.70 -16.75 -11.69
CA ALA A 682 18.31 -17.39 -12.85
C ALA A 682 19.83 -17.43 -12.78
N LEU A 683 20.45 -16.42 -12.17
CA LEU A 683 21.90 -16.39 -11.96
C LEU A 683 22.36 -17.41 -10.91
N MET A 684 21.61 -17.55 -9.82
CA MET A 684 21.84 -18.57 -8.79
C MET A 684 21.68 -19.99 -9.37
N GLU A 685 20.61 -20.24 -10.13
CA GLU A 685 20.38 -21.52 -10.80
C GLU A 685 21.49 -21.85 -11.82
N GLY A 686 21.88 -20.87 -12.65
CA GLY A 686 22.96 -21.04 -13.63
C GLY A 686 24.32 -21.31 -12.99
N SER A 687 24.58 -20.71 -11.84
CA SER A 687 25.81 -20.91 -11.06
C SER A 687 25.86 -22.29 -10.39
N GLN A 688 24.72 -22.83 -9.96
CA GLN A 688 24.62 -24.15 -9.32
C GLN A 688 24.58 -25.31 -10.32
N ALA A 689 23.93 -25.14 -11.47
CA ALA A 689 23.69 -26.22 -12.43
C ALA A 689 24.96 -26.71 -13.16
N ASN A 690 26.05 -25.94 -13.12
CA ASN A 690 27.25 -26.16 -13.92
C ASN A 690 28.47 -26.44 -13.03
N PRO A 691 29.11 -27.62 -13.12
CA PRO A 691 30.14 -28.05 -12.15
C PRO A 691 31.51 -27.36 -12.29
N ASN A 692 31.74 -26.58 -13.35
CA ASN A 692 33.00 -25.86 -13.60
C ASN A 692 32.88 -24.34 -13.41
N VAL A 693 31.82 -23.87 -12.74
CA VAL A 693 31.62 -22.44 -12.50
C VAL A 693 32.54 -21.99 -11.37
N VAL A 694 33.41 -21.04 -11.67
CA VAL A 694 34.35 -20.45 -10.70
C VAL A 694 33.83 -19.15 -10.09
N LEU A 695 32.93 -18.46 -10.80
CA LEU A 695 32.31 -17.21 -10.37
C LEU A 695 30.97 -17.03 -11.10
N GLY A 696 29.91 -16.77 -10.34
CA GLY A 696 28.66 -16.21 -10.87
C GLY A 696 28.50 -14.77 -10.41
N GLY A 697 27.89 -13.87 -11.17
CA GLY A 697 27.63 -12.52 -10.65
C GLY A 697 27.71 -11.38 -11.64
N SER A 698 27.47 -10.18 -11.11
CA SER A 698 27.81 -8.90 -11.72
C SER A 698 28.03 -7.87 -10.61
N GLY A 699 28.73 -6.77 -10.91
CA GLY A 699 28.95 -5.68 -9.96
C GLY A 699 27.66 -5.06 -9.43
N ASP A 700 26.56 -5.12 -10.19
CA ASP A 700 25.26 -4.56 -9.79
C ASP A 700 24.43 -5.52 -8.92
N MET A 701 24.65 -6.84 -9.04
CA MET A 701 23.90 -7.85 -8.28
C MET A 701 24.66 -8.39 -7.07
N GLY A 702 25.98 -8.48 -7.16
CA GLY A 702 26.85 -9.23 -6.25
C GLY A 702 27.47 -10.46 -6.92
N PHE A 703 28.31 -11.17 -6.18
CA PHE A 703 29.04 -12.34 -6.67
C PHE A 703 28.68 -13.61 -5.90
N ILE A 704 28.62 -14.72 -6.63
CA ILE A 704 28.26 -16.07 -6.20
C ILE A 704 29.49 -16.94 -6.35
N PHE A 705 29.78 -17.73 -5.31
CA PHE A 705 30.86 -18.70 -5.29
C PHE A 705 30.27 -20.10 -5.08
N PRO A 706 29.99 -20.85 -6.17
CA PRO A 706 29.26 -22.12 -6.09
C PRO A 706 29.91 -23.16 -5.17
N GLN A 707 31.23 -23.10 -4.96
CA GLN A 707 31.92 -23.97 -4.01
C GLN A 707 31.52 -23.73 -2.54
N LEU A 708 30.97 -22.56 -2.21
CA LEU A 708 30.49 -22.22 -0.88
C LEU A 708 28.98 -22.42 -0.78
N HIS A 709 28.20 -21.67 -1.58
CA HIS A 709 26.74 -21.77 -1.68
C HIS A 709 26.25 -21.06 -2.97
N PRO A 710 25.03 -21.35 -3.47
CA PRO A 710 24.54 -20.79 -4.73
C PRO A 710 23.99 -19.36 -4.64
N GLY A 711 24.22 -18.64 -3.54
CA GLY A 711 23.76 -17.26 -3.32
C GLY A 711 24.87 -16.22 -3.39
N PHE A 712 24.49 -14.94 -3.37
CA PHE A 712 25.44 -13.83 -3.35
C PHE A 712 26.15 -13.74 -2.00
N ASP A 713 27.45 -13.48 -2.03
CA ASP A 713 28.27 -13.41 -0.81
C ASP A 713 29.45 -12.45 -0.95
N ALA A 714 29.23 -11.19 -0.56
CA ALA A 714 30.28 -10.18 -0.54
C ALA A 714 31.33 -10.46 0.55
N MET A 715 30.94 -11.08 1.67
CA MET A 715 31.85 -11.37 2.77
C MET A 715 32.91 -12.40 2.36
N PHE A 716 32.49 -13.47 1.68
CA PHE A 716 33.41 -14.44 1.09
C PHE A 716 34.20 -13.82 -0.07
N CYS A 717 33.56 -12.97 -0.88
CA CYS A 717 34.23 -12.26 -1.98
C CYS A 717 35.44 -11.44 -1.48
N ILE A 718 35.32 -10.75 -0.35
CA ILE A 718 36.42 -9.97 0.24
C ILE A 718 37.57 -10.87 0.64
N ALA A 719 37.29 -11.95 1.36
CA ALA A 719 38.33 -12.89 1.79
C ALA A 719 39.00 -13.59 0.59
N LYS A 720 38.22 -13.94 -0.44
CA LYS A 720 38.74 -14.50 -1.70
C LYS A 720 39.60 -13.49 -2.45
N LEU A 721 39.23 -12.21 -2.45
CA LEU A 721 40.02 -11.16 -3.09
C LEU A 721 41.38 -10.99 -2.37
N ILE A 722 41.40 -10.98 -1.02
CA ILE A 722 42.65 -10.94 -0.25
C ILE A 722 43.56 -12.12 -0.64
N GLU A 723 42.99 -13.33 -0.69
CA GLU A 723 43.71 -14.53 -1.12
C GLU A 723 44.29 -14.36 -2.53
N MET A 724 43.46 -13.97 -3.49
CA MET A 724 43.87 -13.88 -4.90
C MET A 724 44.91 -12.78 -5.13
N LEU A 725 44.76 -11.60 -4.51
CA LEU A 725 45.74 -10.52 -4.63
C LEU A 725 47.08 -10.90 -3.99
N THR A 726 47.05 -11.64 -2.88
CA THR A 726 48.25 -12.14 -2.21
C THR A 726 48.97 -13.18 -3.05
N VAL A 727 48.24 -14.16 -3.61
CA VAL A 727 48.81 -15.24 -4.43
C VAL A 727 49.30 -14.73 -5.79
N GLN A 728 48.60 -13.77 -6.39
CA GLN A 728 48.94 -13.22 -7.70
C GLN A 728 50.01 -12.11 -7.62
N GLU A 729 50.29 -11.58 -6.43
CA GLU A 729 51.20 -10.45 -6.19
C GLU A 729 50.85 -9.21 -7.04
N ARG A 730 49.55 -8.89 -7.13
CA ARG A 730 49.03 -7.79 -7.95
C ARG A 730 48.20 -6.82 -7.12
N SER A 731 48.26 -5.54 -7.49
CA SER A 731 47.41 -4.47 -6.97
C SER A 731 46.11 -4.34 -7.77
N LEU A 732 45.06 -3.77 -7.16
CA LEU A 732 43.80 -3.50 -7.87
C LEU A 732 44.00 -2.51 -9.01
N THR A 733 44.85 -1.49 -8.81
CA THR A 733 45.21 -0.51 -9.85
C THR A 733 45.85 -1.19 -11.07
N GLN A 734 46.75 -2.16 -10.89
CA GLN A 734 47.36 -2.91 -11.99
C GLN A 734 46.31 -3.74 -12.75
N ILE A 735 45.47 -4.49 -12.02
CA ILE A 735 44.43 -5.32 -12.65
C ILE A 735 43.46 -4.43 -13.45
N ARG A 736 43.03 -3.30 -12.86
CA ARG A 736 42.14 -2.33 -13.50
C ARG A 736 42.72 -1.77 -14.80
N ALA A 737 44.03 -1.49 -14.84
CA ALA A 737 44.70 -0.96 -16.01
C ALA A 737 44.74 -1.95 -17.21
N GLU A 738 44.67 -3.25 -16.94
CA GLU A 738 44.70 -4.32 -17.96
C GLU A 738 43.32 -4.75 -18.47
N LEU A 739 42.25 -4.25 -17.85
CA LEU A 739 40.88 -4.59 -18.22
C LEU A 739 40.56 -4.11 -19.65
N PRO A 740 39.74 -4.88 -20.40
CA PRO A 740 39.23 -4.44 -21.68
C PRO A 740 38.52 -3.08 -21.61
N ARG A 741 38.75 -2.24 -22.61
CA ARG A 741 38.03 -0.96 -22.77
C ARG A 741 36.75 -1.21 -23.55
N VAL A 742 35.66 -1.48 -22.83
CA VAL A 742 34.32 -1.64 -23.42
C VAL A 742 33.42 -0.52 -22.91
N CYS A 743 32.79 0.20 -23.82
CA CYS A 743 31.76 1.16 -23.52
C CYS A 743 30.43 0.42 -23.32
N HIS A 744 29.85 0.53 -22.13
CA HIS A 744 28.56 -0.05 -21.77
C HIS A 744 27.67 1.04 -21.18
N LYS A 745 26.48 1.22 -21.74
CA LYS A 745 25.53 2.28 -21.33
C LYS A 745 24.09 1.77 -21.39
N THR A 746 23.23 2.38 -20.59
CA THR A 746 21.81 2.02 -20.48
C THR A 746 20.94 3.26 -20.62
N TYR A 747 19.82 3.13 -21.33
CA TYR A 747 18.71 4.08 -21.35
C TYR A 747 17.41 3.40 -20.96
N THR A 748 16.51 4.13 -20.32
CA THR A 748 15.17 3.63 -19.98
C THR A 748 14.11 4.45 -20.71
N VAL A 749 13.14 3.76 -21.31
CA VAL A 749 12.04 4.36 -22.07
C VAL A 749 10.71 3.84 -21.52
N ARG A 750 9.70 4.71 -21.44
CA ARG A 750 8.34 4.31 -21.04
C ARG A 750 7.72 3.44 -22.13
N CYS A 751 7.20 2.27 -21.74
CA CYS A 751 6.54 1.31 -22.63
C CYS A 751 5.36 0.66 -21.89
N PRO A 752 4.11 1.00 -22.26
CA PRO A 752 2.90 0.45 -21.64
C PRO A 752 2.80 -1.08 -21.75
N TRP A 753 2.13 -1.71 -20.79
CA TRP A 753 2.04 -3.17 -20.65
C TRP A 753 1.48 -3.88 -21.88
N THR A 754 0.45 -3.29 -22.49
CA THR A 754 -0.21 -3.80 -23.70
C THR A 754 0.73 -3.82 -24.91
N VAL A 755 1.65 -2.84 -24.98
CA VAL A 755 2.55 -2.63 -26.12
C VAL A 755 3.82 -3.47 -25.99
N LYS A 756 4.31 -3.75 -24.78
CA LYS A 756 5.57 -4.51 -24.56
C LYS A 756 5.65 -5.81 -25.36
N GLY A 757 4.58 -6.61 -25.36
CA GLY A 757 4.54 -7.87 -26.10
C GLY A 757 4.60 -7.68 -27.61
N ALA A 758 3.92 -6.64 -28.14
CA ALA A 758 3.96 -6.29 -29.54
C ALA A 758 5.35 -5.78 -29.96
N LEU A 759 5.96 -4.91 -29.15
CA LEU A 759 7.32 -4.40 -29.38
C LEU A 759 8.34 -5.55 -29.43
N MET A 760 8.29 -6.49 -28.48
CA MET A 760 9.23 -7.63 -28.48
C MET A 760 9.06 -8.50 -29.73
N ARG A 761 7.81 -8.80 -30.12
CA ARG A 761 7.52 -9.55 -31.35
C ARG A 761 8.07 -8.83 -32.58
N HIS A 762 7.81 -7.53 -32.67
CA HIS A 762 8.26 -6.71 -33.79
C HIS A 762 9.79 -6.67 -33.91
N LEU A 763 10.51 -6.55 -32.80
CA LEU A 763 11.98 -6.61 -32.79
C LEU A 763 12.52 -7.96 -33.26
N VAL A 764 11.87 -9.07 -32.90
CA VAL A 764 12.23 -10.43 -33.36
C VAL A 764 11.95 -10.62 -34.85
N GLU A 765 10.85 -10.07 -35.37
CA GLU A 765 10.46 -10.20 -36.78
C GLU A 765 11.29 -9.31 -37.72
N THR A 766 11.80 -8.17 -37.22
CA THR A 766 12.54 -7.18 -38.02
C THR A 766 14.04 -7.45 -38.15
N HIS A 767 14.60 -8.32 -37.32
CA HIS A 767 16.03 -8.61 -37.31
C HIS A 767 16.30 -10.06 -37.76
N PRO A 768 17.42 -10.33 -38.47
CA PRO A 768 17.79 -11.69 -38.86
C PRO A 768 18.00 -12.59 -37.63
N ASN A 769 17.46 -13.83 -37.68
CA ASN A 769 17.56 -14.79 -36.58
C ASN A 769 19.00 -15.09 -36.12
N GLU A 770 19.96 -15.06 -37.04
CA GLU A 770 21.40 -15.26 -36.75
C GLU A 770 22.03 -14.16 -35.89
N ASN A 771 21.38 -13.00 -35.80
CA ASN A 771 21.82 -11.86 -35.00
C ASN A 771 21.07 -11.75 -33.67
N LEU A 772 20.23 -12.72 -33.30
CA LEU A 772 19.34 -12.63 -32.14
C LEU A 772 19.70 -13.61 -31.03
N GLU A 773 19.84 -13.09 -29.81
CA GLU A 773 19.88 -13.85 -28.57
C GLU A 773 18.63 -13.54 -27.73
N LEU A 774 17.79 -14.56 -27.48
CA LEU A 774 16.49 -14.42 -26.80
C LEU A 774 16.48 -15.01 -25.38
N VAL A 775 17.60 -14.88 -24.66
CA VAL A 775 17.73 -15.38 -23.28
C VAL A 775 16.75 -14.65 -22.34
N ASP A 776 16.73 -13.32 -22.43
CA ASP A 776 15.82 -12.42 -21.71
C ASP A 776 15.73 -11.09 -22.48
N GLY A 777 14.52 -10.70 -22.88
CA GLY A 777 14.34 -9.63 -23.86
C GLY A 777 14.85 -9.99 -25.26
N VAL A 778 15.17 -8.98 -26.06
CA VAL A 778 15.71 -9.14 -27.42
C VAL A 778 17.10 -8.52 -27.48
N LYS A 779 18.14 -9.36 -27.55
CA LYS A 779 19.52 -8.94 -27.72
C LYS A 779 19.94 -9.13 -29.17
N ILE A 780 20.35 -8.04 -29.81
CA ILE A 780 20.78 -7.99 -31.19
C ILE A 780 22.30 -7.90 -31.19
N VAL A 781 22.96 -8.96 -31.65
CA VAL A 781 24.41 -9.11 -31.69
C VAL A 781 24.94 -8.85 -33.09
N ASN A 782 26.12 -8.24 -33.20
CA ASN A 782 26.84 -8.13 -34.46
C ASN A 782 27.75 -9.36 -34.64
N PRO A 783 27.57 -10.22 -35.65
CA PRO A 783 28.39 -11.43 -35.82
C PRO A 783 29.89 -11.16 -36.03
N LEU A 784 30.25 -9.95 -36.46
CA LEU A 784 31.62 -9.57 -36.82
C LEU A 784 32.37 -8.84 -35.70
N SER A 785 31.71 -8.50 -34.58
CA SER A 785 32.32 -7.80 -33.44
C SER A 785 31.68 -8.21 -32.11
N ASP A 786 32.26 -7.83 -30.98
CA ASP A 786 31.61 -8.04 -29.66
C ASP A 786 30.52 -6.99 -29.36
N SER A 787 30.03 -6.27 -30.39
CA SER A 787 29.06 -5.19 -30.24
C SER A 787 27.63 -5.72 -30.22
N TRP A 788 26.81 -5.22 -29.30
CA TRP A 788 25.41 -5.62 -29.19
C TRP A 788 24.53 -4.53 -28.56
N VAL A 789 23.23 -4.64 -28.83
CA VAL A 789 22.17 -3.86 -28.17
C VAL A 789 21.15 -4.83 -27.57
N LEU A 790 20.70 -4.58 -26.34
CA LEU A 790 19.69 -5.38 -25.67
C LEU A 790 18.49 -4.50 -25.32
N ILE A 791 17.31 -4.92 -25.75
CA ILE A 791 16.04 -4.34 -25.36
C ILE A 791 15.37 -5.29 -24.36
N LEU A 792 15.35 -4.88 -23.10
CA LEU A 792 14.88 -5.69 -21.98
C LEU A 792 13.63 -5.04 -21.35
N PRO A 793 12.44 -5.65 -21.46
CA PRO A 793 11.24 -5.12 -20.82
C PRO A 793 11.33 -5.27 -19.29
N ASP A 794 10.98 -4.22 -18.55
CA ASP A 794 10.92 -4.32 -17.09
C ASP A 794 9.76 -5.22 -16.66
N ALA A 795 9.98 -6.06 -15.65
CA ALA A 795 8.99 -7.04 -15.20
C ALA A 795 7.93 -6.47 -14.25
N GLY A 796 8.16 -5.30 -13.64
CA GLY A 796 7.29 -4.69 -12.62
C GLY A 796 6.79 -3.27 -12.95
N GLU A 797 7.45 -2.56 -13.86
CA GLU A 797 7.13 -1.18 -14.23
C GLU A 797 6.84 -1.04 -15.72
N PRO A 798 6.02 -0.06 -16.19
CA PRO A 798 5.73 0.16 -17.61
C PRO A 798 6.91 0.82 -18.35
N LEU A 799 8.09 0.21 -18.26
CA LEU A 799 9.36 0.67 -18.81
C LEU A 799 10.04 -0.46 -19.60
N VAL A 800 10.95 -0.08 -20.49
CA VAL A 800 11.89 -0.94 -21.20
C VAL A 800 13.29 -0.34 -21.04
N HIS A 801 14.26 -1.20 -20.75
CA HIS A 801 15.68 -0.85 -20.66
C HIS A 801 16.39 -1.19 -21.97
N ILE A 802 17.17 -0.25 -22.48
CA ILE A 802 17.94 -0.37 -23.71
C ILE A 802 19.41 -0.29 -23.32
N TYR A 803 20.15 -1.37 -23.49
CA TYR A 803 21.59 -1.46 -23.20
C TYR A 803 22.37 -1.46 -24.50
N GLY A 804 23.46 -0.70 -24.56
CA GLY A 804 24.39 -0.67 -25.68
C GLY A 804 25.79 -1.02 -25.20
N ASN A 805 26.48 -1.88 -25.94
CA ASN A 805 27.80 -2.37 -25.58
C ASN A 805 28.69 -2.50 -26.82
N SER A 806 29.86 -1.85 -26.82
CA SER A 806 30.89 -1.97 -27.87
C SER A 806 32.24 -1.46 -27.37
N ASP A 807 33.32 -1.77 -28.08
CA ASP A 807 34.62 -1.10 -27.92
C ASP A 807 34.61 0.33 -28.51
N ASP A 808 33.66 0.64 -29.39
CA ASP A 808 33.44 1.98 -29.94
C ASP A 808 32.37 2.76 -29.15
N ARG A 809 32.80 3.87 -28.54
CA ARG A 809 31.92 4.76 -27.76
C ARG A 809 30.92 5.51 -28.64
N GLU A 810 31.31 5.93 -29.84
CA GLU A 810 30.42 6.66 -30.75
C GLU A 810 29.31 5.74 -31.24
N TRP A 811 29.66 4.50 -31.60
CA TRP A 811 28.68 3.48 -31.97
C TRP A 811 27.64 3.22 -30.87
N VAL A 812 28.06 3.14 -29.61
CA VAL A 812 27.13 2.94 -28.47
C VAL A 812 26.17 4.12 -28.34
N ASP A 813 26.68 5.35 -28.41
CA ASP A 813 25.86 6.56 -28.27
C ASP A 813 24.87 6.72 -29.43
N GLU A 814 25.27 6.40 -30.65
CA GLU A 814 24.38 6.42 -31.83
C GLU A 814 23.34 5.30 -31.78
N THR A 815 23.75 4.08 -31.46
CA THR A 815 22.86 2.92 -31.38
C THR A 815 21.80 3.10 -30.31
N LEU A 816 22.18 3.59 -29.13
CA LEU A 816 21.22 3.86 -28.05
C LEU A 816 20.21 4.95 -28.44
N ARG A 817 20.63 6.02 -29.13
CA ARG A 817 19.70 7.04 -29.64
C ARG A 817 18.75 6.45 -30.68
N LYS A 818 19.27 5.67 -31.63
CA LYS A 818 18.46 5.00 -32.67
C LYS A 818 17.38 4.13 -32.05
N TYR A 819 17.74 3.20 -31.18
CA TYR A 819 16.76 2.29 -30.56
C TYR A 819 15.84 2.98 -29.58
N ARG A 820 16.29 4.05 -28.90
CA ARG A 820 15.41 4.89 -28.09
C ARG A 820 14.30 5.51 -28.93
N ASN A 821 14.64 6.17 -30.03
CA ASN A 821 13.66 6.80 -30.91
C ASN A 821 12.73 5.75 -31.51
N TYR A 822 13.27 4.62 -31.96
CA TYR A 822 12.50 3.50 -32.50
C TYR A 822 11.45 2.98 -31.51
N VAL A 823 11.83 2.76 -30.25
CA VAL A 823 10.89 2.30 -29.20
C VAL A 823 9.84 3.36 -28.92
N GLN A 824 10.20 4.65 -28.91
CA GLN A 824 9.24 5.75 -28.70
C GLN A 824 8.23 5.85 -29.84
N GLU A 825 8.69 5.84 -31.09
CA GLU A 825 7.84 5.88 -32.29
C GLU A 825 6.89 4.68 -32.35
N PHE A 826 7.38 3.47 -32.01
CA PHE A 826 6.54 2.27 -31.95
C PHE A 826 5.44 2.39 -30.90
N VAL A 827 5.77 2.91 -29.71
CA VAL A 827 4.80 3.12 -28.63
C VAL A 827 3.76 4.18 -29.01
N GLU A 828 4.17 5.27 -29.67
CA GLU A 828 3.27 6.33 -30.13
C GLU A 828 2.32 5.83 -31.24
N HIS A 829 2.81 5.01 -32.17
CA HIS A 829 2.02 4.44 -33.25
C HIS A 829 0.92 3.48 -32.76
N GLU A 830 1.26 2.56 -31.86
CA GLU A 830 0.30 1.61 -31.27
C GLU A 830 -0.76 2.31 -30.37
N HIS A 831 -0.50 3.55 -29.94
CA HIS A 831 -1.45 4.36 -29.19
C HIS A 831 -2.31 5.32 -30.04
N GLY A 832 -2.18 5.29 -31.38
CA GLY A 832 -3.03 6.07 -32.28
C GLY A 832 -2.76 7.57 -32.29
N ILE A 833 -1.54 8.00 -31.91
CA ILE A 833 -1.12 9.40 -32.07
C ILE A 833 -0.50 9.53 -33.47
N GLU A 834 -1.20 10.19 -34.40
CA GLU A 834 -0.66 10.48 -35.74
C GLU A 834 0.59 11.38 -35.64
N VAL A 835 1.75 10.85 -36.03
CA VAL A 835 2.96 11.63 -36.32
C VAL A 835 3.29 11.47 -37.81
N PRO A 836 3.72 12.53 -38.53
CA PRO A 836 3.92 12.46 -39.98
C PRO A 836 5.06 11.50 -40.33
N LYS A 837 4.80 10.57 -41.27
CA LYS A 837 5.79 9.64 -41.83
C LYS A 837 7.04 10.41 -42.31
N LEU A 838 8.20 10.11 -41.72
CA LEU A 838 9.48 10.26 -42.42
C LEU A 838 9.79 8.94 -43.11
N GLU A 839 10.07 9.04 -44.41
CA GLU A 839 10.26 7.92 -45.33
C GLU A 839 11.40 6.98 -44.89
N ALA A 840 11.16 5.69 -45.15
CA ALA A 840 12.09 4.61 -44.88
C ALA A 840 13.42 4.79 -45.62
N VAL A 841 14.52 4.65 -44.89
CA VAL A 841 15.83 4.26 -45.45
C VAL A 841 16.41 3.16 -44.57
N ILE A 842 16.24 1.91 -45.01
CA ILE A 842 17.12 0.79 -44.70
C ILE A 842 17.56 0.21 -46.05
#